data_AF-A0A970N2P2-F1
#
_entry.id   AF-A0A970N2P2-F1
#
_cell.length_a   1.000
_cell.length_b   1.000
_cell.length_c   1.000
_cell.angle_alpha   90.00
_cell.angle_beta   90.00
_cell.angle_gamma   90.00
#
_symmetry.space_group_name_H-M   'P 1'
#
loop_
_entity.id
_entity.type
_entity.pdbx_description
1 polymer ?
#
loop_
_entity_poly.entity_id
_entity_poly.type
_entity_poly.pdbx_seq_one_letter_code
_entity_poly.pdbx_strand_id
1 'polypeptide(L)'
;MKLKTKIWTSLLTGSFLTLALLFSSVNLTKSKAVNEVSAAAGDTAATFTSGNVISGTPYTTYENDDWTITLGGNNSSIGSNDKENNYKNLVLGSRVNVMGFDGNVLSTDKYYSAVISNKTISNVGKISLSIGGTAKNSNTISKIFLTSCDSPNGSFALVKEINSLPTSATEYTFTTLMGEKYYALIFYAPSGWFRLDNVVANFYEGENPRTLDSLSVSGTPTKTSYFIGDSFDPTGLTVKANYDDESDKDVTDKCVFTPSPLTLGTTDILVSYTEEEIEETYLLENIISVTERHLESLQITTNPAKMNYFVGDSFDPTGMVIKAKYDLGPDIKDYKGYDYSPKSAFASAGSKTITITDLVDNSISTTLSVLVSELPPITELFFSEYIEGSSNNKALEIYNGTGSDVNLSDYSIKLFANGVSTTSTVLVLSGSINNDSTYTIVNTQASNTLKNKANITEQQVTGFNGDDAIGLYKGSVLIDVIGIIGNDPGTQWTGDAANGPGSTLDKTLVRTSTTFGPNTSFTWSEWNCYPADTFTYFGSHMVELGAPSVNEEAIAYAEMFLDDTADSCAAQSLSGLEAIWGDFKEVYEDVLSDEAKDYFANLTPDEEGNAAEHALARYLFIITKYKTLDNFMVDSQGVLIFNVNLADHVSTVDYPKIIAIITVLLSLTLVSGTYLIVRRKHKYN
;
A
#
# COMPACT_ATOMS: atom_id res chain seq x y z
N MET A 1 34.98 -49.26 -32.38
CA MET A 1 35.48 -49.95 -31.17
C MET A 1 34.33 -50.77 -30.60
N LYS A 2 34.25 -52.10 -30.77
CA LYS A 2 34.84 -53.15 -29.87
C LYS A 2 34.59 -52.77 -28.39
N LEU A 3 33.82 -53.50 -27.56
CA LEU A 3 33.63 -54.95 -27.46
C LEU A 3 32.41 -55.29 -26.53
N LYS A 4 31.56 -56.26 -26.95
CA LYS A 4 30.96 -57.42 -26.21
C LYS A 4 30.14 -57.19 -24.92
N THR A 5 29.01 -57.84 -24.60
CA THR A 5 28.23 -59.02 -25.06
C THR A 5 26.89 -59.03 -24.26
N LYS A 6 25.70 -59.27 -24.86
CA LYS A 6 24.85 -60.51 -24.83
C LYS A 6 24.54 -61.09 -23.42
N ILE A 7 23.37 -61.66 -23.05
CA ILE A 7 21.99 -61.84 -23.56
C ILE A 7 21.25 -62.71 -22.48
N TRP A 8 19.97 -62.42 -22.19
CA TRP A 8 18.82 -63.33 -21.86
C TRP A 8 18.57 -64.07 -20.51
N THR A 9 17.31 -63.90 -20.03
CA THR A 9 16.32 -64.87 -19.45
C THR A 9 16.60 -65.54 -18.09
N SER A 10 15.65 -65.88 -17.21
CA SER A 10 14.19 -66.12 -17.28
C SER A 10 13.55 -66.09 -15.86
N LEU A 11 12.24 -65.82 -15.82
CA LEU A 11 11.19 -66.38 -14.94
C LEU A 11 11.57 -67.48 -13.91
N LEU A 12 11.03 -67.43 -12.69
CA LEU A 12 9.76 -68.11 -12.33
C LEU A 12 9.40 -67.96 -10.84
N THR A 13 8.09 -67.77 -10.63
CA THR A 13 7.29 -67.93 -9.41
C THR A 13 7.37 -69.32 -8.78
N GLY A 14 7.12 -69.43 -7.47
CA GLY A 14 6.69 -70.70 -6.88
C GLY A 14 6.74 -70.76 -5.35
N SER A 15 5.58 -70.60 -4.72
CA SER A 15 5.28 -71.03 -3.34
C SER A 15 5.22 -72.56 -3.27
N PHE A 16 5.64 -73.18 -2.15
CA PHE A 16 4.95 -74.35 -1.57
C PHE A 16 5.36 -74.59 -0.11
N LEU A 17 4.33 -74.91 0.66
CA LEU A 17 4.26 -75.30 2.07
C LEU A 17 4.71 -76.76 2.27
N THR A 18 5.39 -77.09 3.38
CA THR A 18 5.20 -78.38 4.09
C THR A 18 5.67 -78.31 5.55
N LEU A 19 4.97 -79.09 6.38
CA LEU A 19 4.87 -79.14 7.84
C LEU A 19 5.45 -80.47 8.39
N ALA A 20 6.06 -80.48 9.60
CA ALA A 20 6.05 -81.54 10.65
C ALA A 20 7.23 -81.33 11.64
N LEU A 21 7.00 -80.99 12.94
CA LEU A 21 6.82 -81.87 14.15
C LEU A 21 8.12 -82.64 14.55
N LEU A 22 8.63 -82.74 15.79
CA LEU A 22 8.04 -82.93 17.15
C LEU A 22 9.06 -82.55 18.30
N PHE A 23 8.53 -82.05 19.43
CA PHE A 23 8.79 -82.29 20.90
C PHE A 23 10.23 -82.45 21.46
N SER A 24 10.61 -82.07 22.71
CA SER A 24 9.94 -82.17 24.03
C SER A 24 10.64 -81.39 25.18
N SER A 25 9.83 -80.88 26.12
CA SER A 25 9.96 -80.83 27.61
C SER A 25 11.18 -80.22 28.37
N VAL A 26 10.89 -79.11 29.07
CA VAL A 26 11.09 -78.74 30.50
C VAL A 26 12.23 -79.38 31.33
N ASN A 27 13.08 -78.53 31.95
CA ASN A 27 13.44 -78.63 33.38
C ASN A 27 14.12 -77.36 33.94
N LEU A 28 13.63 -76.89 35.09
CA LEU A 28 14.24 -75.89 35.99
C LEU A 28 15.23 -76.59 36.94
N THR A 29 16.43 -76.02 37.18
CA THR A 29 16.96 -75.60 38.51
C THR A 29 18.50 -75.37 38.57
N LYS A 30 18.86 -74.26 39.24
CA LYS A 30 20.03 -73.96 40.12
C LYS A 30 21.45 -73.75 39.56
N SER A 31 21.85 -72.46 39.61
CA SER A 31 22.99 -71.87 40.35
C SER A 31 24.42 -72.44 40.19
N LYS A 32 25.32 -71.61 39.64
CA LYS A 32 26.71 -71.41 40.14
C LYS A 32 27.33 -70.13 39.56
N ALA A 33 27.86 -69.27 40.43
CA ALA A 33 28.62 -68.05 40.11
C ALA A 33 30.14 -68.32 40.01
N VAL A 34 30.93 -67.25 39.75
CA VAL A 34 32.42 -67.07 39.88
C VAL A 34 33.17 -67.28 38.53
N ASN A 35 34.02 -66.40 37.95
CA ASN A 35 34.81 -65.24 38.42
C ASN A 35 35.36 -64.32 37.28
N GLU A 36 35.49 -63.02 37.63
CA GLU A 36 36.61 -62.04 37.41
C GLU A 36 37.19 -61.66 36.01
N VAL A 37 37.48 -60.34 35.84
CA VAL A 37 38.84 -59.74 35.61
C VAL A 37 38.81 -58.19 35.45
N SER A 38 39.72 -57.56 36.21
CA SER A 38 40.34 -56.20 36.35
C SER A 38 40.08 -54.97 35.44
N ALA A 39 39.80 -53.84 36.13
CA ALA A 39 40.43 -52.49 36.21
C ALA A 39 41.18 -51.77 35.05
N ALA A 40 40.93 -50.45 34.91
CA ALA A 40 41.93 -49.35 34.98
C ALA A 40 41.28 -47.95 35.08
N ALA A 41 41.96 -47.01 35.73
CA ALA A 41 41.51 -45.68 36.19
C ALA A 41 41.88 -44.52 35.23
N GLY A 42 41.17 -43.37 35.33
CA GLY A 42 41.63 -42.08 34.80
C GLY A 42 40.57 -40.97 34.64
N ASP A 43 40.62 -39.98 35.53
CA ASP A 43 40.29 -38.54 35.40
C ASP A 43 38.87 -37.94 35.16
N THR A 44 38.51 -37.11 36.16
CA THR A 44 37.88 -35.76 36.15
C THR A 44 36.48 -35.51 35.55
N ALA A 45 35.56 -35.07 36.44
CA ALA A 45 34.35 -34.27 36.20
C ALA A 45 33.56 -34.57 34.91
N ALA A 46 32.68 -35.57 34.97
CA ALA A 46 31.79 -35.90 33.86
C ALA A 46 30.75 -34.80 33.64
N THR A 47 31.03 -33.90 32.69
CA THR A 47 30.01 -33.15 31.96
C THR A 47 29.38 -34.10 30.95
N PHE A 48 28.12 -34.49 31.17
CA PHE A 48 27.37 -35.30 30.21
C PHE A 48 27.08 -34.45 28.97
N THR A 49 27.91 -34.57 27.95
CA THR A 49 27.63 -34.12 26.59
C THR A 49 27.32 -35.33 25.72
N SER A 50 26.60 -35.13 24.62
CA SER A 50 26.14 -36.17 23.71
C SER A 50 27.26 -37.14 23.34
N GLY A 51 27.15 -38.41 23.76
CA GLY A 51 28.05 -39.48 23.30
C GLY A 51 28.61 -40.45 24.35
N ASN A 52 28.35 -40.29 25.66
CA ASN A 52 28.99 -41.15 26.67
C ASN A 52 28.15 -42.39 27.08
N VAL A 53 28.80 -43.57 27.02
CA VAL A 53 28.29 -44.90 27.42
C VAL A 53 28.66 -45.21 28.88
N ILE A 54 27.74 -45.79 29.66
CA ILE A 54 28.00 -46.27 31.03
C ILE A 54 28.21 -47.79 31.01
N SER A 55 29.34 -48.30 31.52
CA SER A 55 29.60 -49.76 31.65
C SER A 55 30.11 -50.14 33.05
N GLY A 56 29.58 -51.19 33.69
CA GLY A 56 30.08 -51.71 34.97
C GLY A 56 29.38 -52.98 35.51
N THR A 57 30.10 -53.77 36.31
CA THR A 57 29.89 -55.16 36.83
C THR A 57 29.04 -55.28 38.14
N PRO A 58 28.96 -56.48 38.77
CA PRO A 58 27.77 -57.36 38.92
C PRO A 58 26.72 -56.95 40.00
N TYR A 59 25.45 -57.28 39.76
CA TYR A 59 24.28 -56.87 40.56
C TYR A 59 23.64 -58.01 41.37
N THR A 60 22.97 -57.69 42.48
CA THR A 60 22.10 -58.64 43.21
C THR A 60 20.66 -58.48 42.72
N THR A 61 20.11 -59.53 42.12
CA THR A 61 18.77 -59.56 41.51
C THR A 61 17.70 -59.84 42.57
N TYR A 62 16.60 -59.09 42.55
CA TYR A 62 15.33 -59.52 43.13
C TYR A 62 14.35 -59.71 41.98
N GLU A 63 13.94 -60.96 41.75
CA GLU A 63 12.95 -61.31 40.73
C GLU A 63 11.53 -61.24 41.31
N ASN A 64 10.65 -60.53 40.60
CA ASN A 64 9.21 -60.75 40.61
C ASN A 64 8.75 -60.73 39.14
N ASP A 65 7.81 -61.60 38.79
CA ASP A 65 7.48 -62.08 37.44
C ASP A 65 7.00 -61.02 36.44
N ASP A 66 6.94 -59.73 36.80
CA ASP A 66 6.50 -58.67 35.89
C ASP A 66 7.46 -57.48 35.73
N TRP A 67 8.49 -57.29 36.56
CA TRP A 67 9.46 -56.18 36.43
C TRP A 67 10.83 -56.51 37.07
N THR A 68 11.93 -56.22 36.36
CA THR A 68 13.29 -56.22 36.91
C THR A 68 13.75 -54.78 37.18
N ILE A 69 14.02 -54.46 38.45
CA ILE A 69 14.63 -53.19 38.87
C ILE A 69 16.04 -53.48 39.38
N THR A 70 17.06 -52.87 38.77
CA THR A 70 18.45 -52.95 39.23
C THR A 70 18.74 -51.78 40.18
N LEU A 71 18.93 -52.05 41.47
CA LEU A 71 19.29 -51.03 42.48
C LEU A 71 20.74 -51.24 42.95
N GLY A 72 21.57 -50.20 42.87
CA GLY A 72 22.84 -50.14 43.58
C GLY A 72 22.65 -49.52 44.96
N GLY A 73 22.68 -50.30 46.04
CA GLY A 73 22.70 -49.80 47.42
C GLY A 73 22.00 -50.69 48.45
N ASN A 74 22.63 -50.89 49.61
CA ASN A 74 22.32 -51.91 50.62
C ASN A 74 21.04 -51.73 51.47
N ASN A 75 20.05 -50.92 51.05
CA ASN A 75 18.74 -50.91 51.73
C ASN A 75 17.67 -50.21 50.88
N SER A 76 16.92 -50.97 50.10
CA SER A 76 15.78 -50.49 49.32
C SER A 76 14.62 -51.50 49.40
N SER A 77 13.40 -51.00 49.61
CA SER A 77 12.17 -51.81 49.54
C SER A 77 11.07 -51.00 48.85
N ILE A 78 10.38 -51.63 47.91
CA ILE A 78 9.22 -51.12 47.16
C ILE A 78 8.00 -51.96 47.55
N GLY A 79 6.87 -51.31 47.80
CA GLY A 79 5.55 -51.93 47.80
C GLY A 79 4.82 -51.67 46.47
N SER A 80 3.79 -52.43 46.13
CA SER A 80 2.90 -52.10 45.02
C SER A 80 1.45 -52.22 45.48
N ASN A 81 0.61 -51.31 45.01
CA ASN A 81 -0.85 -51.35 45.18
C ASN A 81 -1.45 -50.90 43.83
N ASP A 82 -1.49 -51.79 42.84
CA ASP A 82 -2.60 -51.89 41.88
C ASP A 82 -2.34 -53.03 40.89
N LYS A 83 -3.35 -53.89 40.69
CA LYS A 83 -3.25 -55.14 39.91
C LYS A 83 -4.00 -55.13 38.59
N GLU A 84 -4.65 -54.05 38.18
CA GLU A 84 -5.48 -54.06 36.97
C GLU A 84 -5.47 -52.70 36.28
N ASN A 85 -4.83 -52.60 35.09
CA ASN A 85 -5.36 -51.89 33.91
C ASN A 85 -4.40 -51.87 32.70
N ASN A 86 -4.99 -52.09 31.52
CA ASN A 86 -4.36 -52.14 30.19
C ASN A 86 -4.05 -50.75 29.60
N TYR A 87 -3.05 -50.04 30.12
CA TYR A 87 -2.50 -48.84 29.48
C TYR A 87 -0.98 -48.99 29.22
N LYS A 88 -0.45 -48.38 28.15
CA LYS A 88 1.00 -48.17 27.90
C LYS A 88 1.61 -47.18 28.93
N ASN A 89 1.21 -47.27 30.20
CA ASN A 89 1.59 -46.36 31.29
C ASN A 89 2.48 -47.11 32.28
N LEU A 90 3.61 -46.51 32.68
CA LEU A 90 4.39 -47.02 33.81
C LEU A 90 4.03 -46.21 35.07
N VAL A 91 3.29 -46.82 35.99
CA VAL A 91 2.91 -46.22 37.28
C VAL A 91 3.76 -46.85 38.39
N LEU A 92 4.72 -46.11 38.95
CA LEU A 92 5.50 -46.55 40.11
C LEU A 92 4.69 -46.34 41.40
N GLY A 93 4.13 -47.41 41.94
CA GLY A 93 3.13 -47.37 43.01
C GLY A 93 3.60 -47.41 44.47
N SER A 94 4.90 -47.53 44.82
CA SER A 94 5.35 -47.19 46.19
C SER A 94 6.86 -46.89 46.33
N ARG A 95 7.17 -46.01 47.28
CA ARG A 95 8.47 -45.67 47.91
C ARG A 95 9.73 -45.94 47.07
N VAL A 96 10.27 -44.89 46.44
CA VAL A 96 11.65 -44.92 45.91
C VAL A 96 12.60 -44.36 46.98
N ASN A 97 13.14 -45.24 47.83
CA ASN A 97 14.26 -44.88 48.73
C ASN A 97 15.57 -45.02 47.95
N VAL A 98 16.17 -43.91 47.55
CA VAL A 98 17.51 -43.91 46.97
C VAL A 98 18.49 -43.37 48.01
N MET A 99 19.28 -44.26 48.63
CA MET A 99 20.43 -43.85 49.44
C MET A 99 21.67 -43.91 48.55
N GLY A 100 22.40 -42.80 48.48
CA GLY A 100 23.54 -42.64 47.59
C GLY A 100 24.69 -43.60 47.82
N PHE A 101 25.49 -43.78 46.76
CA PHE A 101 26.84 -44.28 46.88
C PHE A 101 27.63 -43.33 47.81
N ASP A 102 28.23 -43.87 48.86
CA ASP A 102 29.47 -43.34 49.43
C ASP A 102 30.57 -44.31 49.01
N GLY A 103 31.07 -44.10 47.79
CA GLY A 103 32.39 -44.57 47.42
C GLY A 103 33.38 -43.50 47.83
N ASN A 104 34.17 -43.75 48.87
CA ASN A 104 35.32 -42.91 49.20
C ASN A 104 36.26 -42.87 48.00
N VAL A 105 36.20 -41.79 47.21
CA VAL A 105 37.28 -40.93 46.70
C VAL A 105 36.60 -39.85 45.84
N LEU A 106 36.56 -38.62 46.37
CA LEU A 106 36.33 -37.34 45.68
C LEU A 106 35.72 -37.39 44.26
N SER A 107 34.40 -37.50 44.16
CA SER A 107 33.61 -36.61 43.30
C SER A 107 32.37 -36.19 44.08
N THR A 108 32.08 -34.90 44.11
CA THR A 108 30.95 -34.32 44.87
C THR A 108 29.58 -34.71 44.30
N ASP A 109 29.57 -35.43 43.18
CA ASP A 109 28.44 -35.62 42.29
C ASP A 109 27.81 -37.00 42.43
N LYS A 110 26.52 -37.06 42.76
CA LYS A 110 25.79 -38.34 42.89
C LYS A 110 24.78 -38.48 41.73
N TYR A 111 24.97 -39.51 40.90
CA TYR A 111 24.03 -39.91 39.85
C TYR A 111 23.18 -41.08 40.33
N TYR A 112 21.89 -41.02 40.04
CA TYR A 112 20.89 -41.98 40.51
C TYR A 112 20.02 -42.40 39.32
N SER A 113 20.09 -43.67 38.93
CA SER A 113 19.29 -44.20 37.82
C SER A 113 18.02 -44.87 38.32
N ALA A 114 16.92 -44.63 37.60
CA ALA A 114 15.70 -45.43 37.67
C ALA A 114 15.40 -45.97 36.27
N VAL A 115 15.34 -47.30 36.14
CA VAL A 115 14.88 -47.94 34.90
C VAL A 115 13.38 -47.75 34.81
N ILE A 116 12.90 -47.24 33.66
CA ILE A 116 11.49 -46.84 33.50
C ILE A 116 10.75 -47.72 32.52
N SER A 117 11.43 -48.54 31.70
CA SER A 117 10.72 -49.54 30.93
C SER A 117 11.46 -50.86 30.93
N ASN A 118 10.76 -51.93 31.27
CA ASN A 118 11.22 -53.32 31.11
C ASN A 118 10.76 -53.94 29.78
N LYS A 119 10.01 -53.19 28.98
CA LYS A 119 9.61 -53.53 27.61
C LYS A 119 10.11 -52.48 26.63
N THR A 120 10.27 -52.87 25.39
CA THR A 120 10.51 -51.93 24.31
C THR A 120 9.27 -51.08 24.06
N ILE A 121 9.46 -49.79 23.77
CA ILE A 121 8.41 -48.86 23.35
C ILE A 121 8.83 -48.33 21.97
N SER A 122 7.94 -48.45 21.00
CA SER A 122 8.18 -48.02 19.61
C SER A 122 7.69 -46.60 19.36
N ASN A 123 8.36 -45.91 18.42
CA ASN A 123 7.91 -44.67 17.80
C ASN A 123 7.53 -43.59 18.81
N VAL A 124 8.39 -43.31 19.79
CA VAL A 124 8.07 -42.29 20.80
C VAL A 124 8.50 -40.91 20.29
N GLY A 125 7.57 -39.95 20.24
CA GLY A 125 7.86 -38.54 19.91
C GLY A 125 7.59 -37.55 21.04
N LYS A 126 6.89 -37.98 22.09
CA LYS A 126 6.58 -37.13 23.25
C LYS A 126 6.56 -37.94 24.53
N ILE A 127 7.02 -37.33 25.64
CA ILE A 127 6.94 -37.90 26.98
C ILE A 127 6.34 -36.90 27.94
N SER A 128 5.45 -37.34 28.82
CA SER A 128 5.01 -36.57 29.99
C SER A 128 5.66 -37.12 31.24
N LEU A 129 6.33 -36.26 32.01
CA LEU A 129 6.94 -36.60 33.29
C LEU A 129 6.25 -35.85 34.41
N SER A 130 5.81 -36.57 35.44
CA SER A 130 5.23 -36.00 36.66
C SER A 130 5.88 -36.62 37.89
N ILE A 131 6.09 -35.81 38.93
CA ILE A 131 6.65 -36.25 40.21
C ILE A 131 5.73 -35.70 41.30
N GLY A 132 5.05 -36.59 42.04
CA GLY A 132 4.00 -36.23 43.01
C GLY A 132 4.19 -36.83 44.42
N GLY A 133 3.63 -36.20 45.45
CA GLY A 133 3.69 -36.70 46.84
C GLY A 133 4.76 -36.02 47.70
N THR A 134 5.28 -36.72 48.73
CA THR A 134 6.24 -36.13 49.67
C THR A 134 7.66 -36.24 49.13
N ALA A 135 8.24 -35.14 48.66
CA ALA A 135 9.64 -35.09 48.27
C ALA A 135 10.52 -34.63 49.45
N LYS A 136 11.63 -35.33 49.73
CA LYS A 136 12.64 -34.89 50.70
C LYS A 136 13.95 -34.59 50.00
N ASN A 137 14.55 -33.44 50.33
CA ASN A 137 15.81 -32.98 49.75
C ASN A 137 15.81 -33.00 48.21
N SER A 138 14.65 -32.87 47.56
CA SER A 138 14.53 -32.92 46.09
C SER A 138 15.18 -31.72 45.39
N ASN A 139 15.40 -30.63 46.13
CA ASN A 139 16.18 -29.47 45.72
C ASN A 139 17.66 -29.78 45.46
N THR A 140 18.15 -30.98 45.80
CA THR A 140 19.50 -31.41 45.45
C THR A 140 19.61 -31.93 44.02
N ILE A 141 18.49 -32.24 43.35
CA ILE A 141 18.47 -32.69 41.95
C ILE A 141 18.66 -31.46 41.05
N SER A 142 19.71 -31.46 40.24
CA SER A 142 20.00 -30.38 39.31
C SER A 142 19.63 -30.71 37.87
N LYS A 143 19.66 -31.99 37.47
CA LYS A 143 19.30 -32.44 36.12
C LYS A 143 18.62 -33.80 36.12
N ILE A 144 17.80 -34.03 35.11
CA ILE A 144 17.24 -35.34 34.78
C ILE A 144 17.56 -35.61 33.31
N PHE A 145 18.15 -36.76 33.02
CA PHE A 145 18.42 -37.20 31.66
C PHE A 145 17.47 -38.34 31.32
N LEU A 146 16.66 -38.14 30.29
CA LEU A 146 15.96 -39.23 29.63
C LEU A 146 16.92 -39.86 28.63
N THR A 147 17.09 -41.17 28.75
CA THR A 147 17.93 -41.95 27.86
C THR A 147 17.16 -43.12 27.26
N SER A 148 17.60 -43.57 26.10
CA SER A 148 17.07 -44.75 25.41
C SER A 148 18.16 -45.76 25.10
N CYS A 149 17.82 -47.04 25.00
CA CYS A 149 18.74 -48.10 24.59
C CYS A 149 18.07 -49.14 23.71
N ASP A 150 18.83 -49.76 22.81
CA ASP A 150 18.37 -50.81 21.89
C ASP A 150 18.29 -52.19 22.56
N SER A 151 18.91 -52.36 23.72
CA SER A 151 19.04 -53.63 24.42
C SER A 151 18.95 -53.44 25.93
N PRO A 152 18.39 -54.39 26.71
CA PRO A 152 18.31 -54.28 28.17
C PRO A 152 19.66 -54.08 28.86
N ASN A 153 20.74 -54.54 28.23
CA ASN A 153 22.12 -54.46 28.73
C ASN A 153 23.01 -53.57 27.84
N GLY A 154 22.43 -52.75 26.96
CA GLY A 154 23.17 -51.94 26.00
C GLY A 154 23.53 -50.55 26.51
N SER A 155 24.23 -49.79 25.65
CA SER A 155 24.58 -48.40 25.89
C SER A 155 23.37 -47.48 25.81
N PHE A 156 23.16 -46.66 26.84
CA PHE A 156 22.09 -45.66 26.84
C PHE A 156 22.51 -44.38 26.10
N ALA A 157 21.71 -43.95 25.13
CA ALA A 157 21.85 -42.69 24.39
C ALA A 157 20.94 -41.60 24.98
N LEU A 158 21.41 -40.35 25.00
CA LEU A 158 20.62 -39.21 25.49
C LEU A 158 19.50 -38.86 24.52
N VAL A 159 18.26 -38.81 25.03
CA VAL A 159 17.06 -38.38 24.30
C VAL A 159 16.70 -36.94 24.67
N LYS A 160 16.67 -36.63 25.97
CA LYS A 160 16.30 -35.30 26.47
C LYS A 160 16.98 -35.00 27.80
N GLU A 161 17.53 -33.79 27.93
CA GLU A 161 17.99 -33.23 29.19
C GLU A 161 16.91 -32.30 29.78
N ILE A 162 16.62 -32.47 31.06
CA ILE A 162 15.62 -31.71 31.81
C ILE A 162 16.34 -31.04 33.00
N ASN A 163 16.34 -29.70 33.00
CA ASN A 163 17.16 -28.90 33.93
C ASN A 163 16.46 -28.55 35.26
N SER A 164 15.26 -29.09 35.52
CA SER A 164 14.54 -28.89 36.77
C SER A 164 13.55 -30.01 37.04
N LEU A 165 13.22 -30.23 38.31
CA LEU A 165 12.25 -31.24 38.72
C LEU A 165 10.81 -30.76 38.42
N PRO A 166 10.01 -31.47 37.60
CA PRO A 166 8.62 -31.07 37.36
C PRO A 166 7.77 -31.27 38.62
N THR A 167 7.06 -30.23 39.06
CA THR A 167 6.18 -30.24 40.24
C THR A 167 4.74 -30.68 39.93
N SER A 168 4.44 -30.88 38.64
CA SER A 168 3.18 -31.43 38.11
C SER A 168 3.51 -32.17 36.79
N ALA A 169 2.51 -32.73 36.10
CA ALA A 169 2.77 -33.42 34.82
C ALA A 169 3.20 -32.43 33.74
N THR A 170 4.45 -32.54 33.29
CA THR A 170 5.05 -31.68 32.27
C THR A 170 5.37 -32.50 31.02
N GLU A 171 4.98 -32.02 29.85
CA GLU A 171 5.25 -32.68 28.57
C GLU A 171 6.56 -32.18 27.92
N TYR A 172 7.30 -33.11 27.32
CA TYR A 172 8.55 -32.88 26.60
C TYR A 172 8.48 -33.57 25.23
N THR A 173 8.63 -32.81 24.15
CA THR A 173 8.67 -33.31 22.77
C THR A 173 10.10 -33.47 22.26
N PHE A 174 10.29 -34.42 21.35
CA PHE A 174 11.55 -34.74 20.67
C PHE A 174 11.28 -35.41 19.31
N THR A 175 12.30 -35.48 18.45
CA THR A 175 12.20 -36.20 17.17
C THR A 175 11.80 -37.65 17.42
N THR A 176 10.77 -38.14 16.71
CA THR A 176 10.27 -39.50 16.87
C THR A 176 11.42 -40.52 16.80
N LEU A 177 11.64 -41.24 17.90
CA LEU A 177 12.63 -42.29 17.96
C LEU A 177 12.02 -43.57 17.37
N MET A 178 12.49 -43.93 16.18
CA MET A 178 11.99 -45.08 15.44
C MET A 178 12.52 -46.41 16.02
N GLY A 179 11.65 -47.43 16.00
CA GLY A 179 11.96 -48.79 16.45
C GLY A 179 11.78 -49.02 17.95
N GLU A 180 11.91 -50.28 18.35
CA GLU A 180 11.68 -50.75 19.71
C GLU A 180 12.84 -50.39 20.66
N LYS A 181 12.61 -49.48 21.62
CA LYS A 181 13.65 -48.99 22.55
C LYS A 181 13.28 -49.16 24.02
N TYR A 182 14.27 -49.40 24.87
CA TYR A 182 14.17 -49.29 26.33
C TYR A 182 14.45 -47.85 26.77
N TYR A 183 13.83 -47.41 27.87
CA TYR A 183 13.99 -46.05 28.38
C TYR A 183 14.34 -46.02 29.87
N ALA A 184 15.16 -45.04 30.25
CA ALA A 184 15.55 -44.78 31.65
C ALA A 184 15.58 -43.27 31.95
N LEU A 185 15.32 -42.89 33.21
CA LEU A 185 15.66 -41.57 33.71
C LEU A 185 16.86 -41.66 34.63
N ILE A 186 17.80 -40.74 34.43
CA ILE A 186 18.98 -40.56 35.25
C ILE A 186 18.85 -39.23 35.97
N PHE A 187 18.73 -39.27 37.29
CA PHE A 187 18.68 -38.09 38.14
C PHE A 187 20.10 -37.74 38.59
N TYR A 188 20.49 -36.50 38.37
CA TYR A 188 21.78 -35.97 38.78
C TYR A 188 21.60 -35.02 39.96
N ALA A 189 22.28 -35.33 41.08
CA ALA A 189 22.28 -34.52 42.29
C ALA A 189 23.71 -34.26 42.77
N PRO A 190 24.25 -33.03 42.62
CA PRO A 190 25.63 -32.69 42.94
C PRO A 190 25.95 -32.58 44.44
N SER A 191 24.99 -32.83 45.34
CA SER A 191 25.26 -33.03 46.76
C SER A 191 24.07 -33.66 47.49
N GLY A 192 24.32 -34.57 48.44
CA GLY A 192 23.28 -35.12 49.31
C GLY A 192 22.44 -36.27 48.75
N TRP A 193 21.49 -36.73 49.57
CA TRP A 193 20.49 -37.74 49.21
C TRP A 193 19.17 -37.06 48.94
N PHE A 194 18.35 -37.62 48.06
CA PHE A 194 16.97 -37.18 47.83
C PHE A 194 16.00 -38.34 47.95
N ARG A 195 14.73 -38.02 48.16
CA ARG A 195 13.64 -38.97 48.06
C ARG A 195 12.52 -38.36 47.23
N LEU A 196 12.07 -39.13 46.25
CA LEU A 196 10.90 -38.83 45.44
C LEU A 196 9.85 -39.90 45.69
N ASP A 197 8.62 -39.47 45.91
CA ASP A 197 7.46 -40.34 45.85
C ASP A 197 6.79 -40.14 44.45
N ASN A 198 6.03 -41.14 44.00
CA ASN A 198 5.20 -41.15 42.76
C ASN A 198 5.82 -40.46 41.52
N VAL A 199 6.87 -41.05 40.95
CA VAL A 199 7.39 -40.67 39.64
C VAL A 199 6.59 -41.38 38.55
N VAL A 200 6.00 -40.63 37.62
CA VAL A 200 5.22 -41.16 36.49
C VAL A 200 5.79 -40.61 35.19
N ALA A 201 6.11 -41.51 34.25
CA ALA A 201 6.53 -41.16 32.90
C ALA A 201 5.57 -41.81 31.90
N ASN A 202 4.88 -40.99 31.10
CA ASN A 202 3.99 -41.44 30.02
C ASN A 202 4.69 -41.23 28.68
N PHE A 203 4.69 -42.25 27.83
CA PHE A 203 5.28 -42.20 26.49
C PHE A 203 4.15 -42.11 25.47
N TYR A 204 4.24 -41.16 24.56
CA TYR A 204 3.27 -40.96 23.50
C TYR A 204 3.92 -41.26 22.15
N GLU A 205 3.16 -41.96 21.32
CA GLU A 205 3.53 -42.30 19.95
C GLU A 205 3.71 -41.01 19.15
N GLY A 206 4.86 -40.89 18.47
CA GLY A 206 5.16 -39.85 17.51
C GLY A 206 4.72 -40.28 16.11
N GLU A 207 4.54 -39.31 15.21
CA GLU A 207 4.22 -39.60 13.82
C GLU A 207 5.41 -40.30 13.13
N ASN A 208 5.13 -41.31 12.31
CA ASN A 208 6.14 -41.94 11.45
C ASN A 208 6.60 -40.91 10.41
N PRO A 209 7.91 -40.79 10.12
CA PRO A 209 8.36 -40.02 8.98
C PRO A 209 7.83 -40.66 7.70
N ARG A 210 7.20 -39.86 6.84
CA ARG A 210 6.66 -40.25 5.54
C ARG A 210 7.10 -39.22 4.50
N THR A 211 7.37 -39.66 3.28
CA THR A 211 7.81 -38.80 2.18
C THR A 211 6.73 -38.71 1.11
N LEU A 212 6.56 -37.52 0.53
CA LEU A 212 5.64 -37.31 -0.59
C LEU A 212 6.07 -38.19 -1.78
N ASP A 213 5.14 -38.98 -2.32
CA ASP A 213 5.39 -39.90 -3.43
C ASP A 213 4.66 -39.48 -4.71
N SER A 214 3.39 -39.06 -4.61
CA SER A 214 2.60 -38.66 -5.78
C SER A 214 1.38 -37.81 -5.42
N LEU A 215 0.73 -37.24 -6.44
CA LEU A 215 -0.60 -36.62 -6.32
C LEU A 215 -1.69 -37.49 -6.93
N SER A 216 -2.85 -37.51 -6.30
CA SER A 216 -4.10 -38.01 -6.89
C SER A 216 -5.15 -36.91 -6.91
N VAL A 217 -5.80 -36.70 -8.06
CA VAL A 217 -6.86 -35.69 -8.23
C VAL A 217 -8.16 -36.38 -8.57
N SER A 218 -9.26 -35.92 -7.96
CA SER A 218 -10.61 -36.40 -8.22
C SER A 218 -11.62 -35.25 -8.27
N GLY A 219 -12.80 -35.51 -8.84
CA GLY A 219 -13.83 -34.49 -9.04
C GLY A 219 -13.70 -33.76 -10.37
N THR A 220 -14.50 -32.71 -10.55
CA THR A 220 -14.49 -31.83 -11.73
C THR A 220 -14.71 -30.39 -11.28
N PRO A 221 -14.00 -29.40 -11.86
CA PRO A 221 -14.17 -28.02 -11.47
C PRO A 221 -15.60 -27.54 -11.77
N THR A 222 -16.19 -26.77 -10.86
CA THR A 222 -17.54 -26.22 -11.01
C THR A 222 -17.60 -25.09 -12.04
N LYS A 223 -16.47 -24.40 -12.25
CA LYS A 223 -16.32 -23.37 -13.29
C LYS A 223 -15.38 -23.90 -14.37
N THR A 224 -15.90 -24.04 -15.59
CA THR A 224 -15.16 -24.57 -16.75
C THR A 224 -14.94 -23.52 -17.85
N SER A 225 -15.56 -22.34 -17.74
CA SER A 225 -15.42 -21.27 -18.73
C SER A 225 -14.86 -20.02 -18.06
N TYR A 226 -13.81 -19.46 -18.66
CA TYR A 226 -13.01 -18.37 -18.12
C TYR A 226 -12.73 -17.34 -19.20
N PHE A 227 -12.36 -16.14 -18.78
CA PHE A 227 -11.86 -15.11 -19.67
C PHE A 227 -10.35 -14.92 -19.47
N ILE A 228 -9.66 -14.38 -20.49
CA ILE A 228 -8.24 -14.02 -20.38
C ILE A 228 -8.01 -13.20 -19.11
N GLY A 229 -6.97 -13.56 -18.34
CA GLY A 229 -6.63 -12.87 -17.09
C GLY A 229 -7.25 -13.48 -15.83
N ASP A 230 -8.30 -14.29 -15.94
CA ASP A 230 -8.90 -14.97 -14.79
C ASP A 230 -7.90 -15.93 -14.12
N SER A 231 -8.05 -16.17 -12.83
CA SER A 231 -7.41 -17.30 -12.13
C SER A 231 -8.31 -18.53 -12.19
N PHE A 232 -7.69 -19.72 -12.26
CA PHE A 232 -8.40 -20.99 -12.17
C PHE A 232 -9.08 -21.14 -10.81
N ASP A 233 -10.35 -21.52 -10.80
CA ASP A 233 -11.13 -21.82 -9.59
C ASP A 233 -11.16 -23.35 -9.38
N PRO A 234 -10.43 -23.87 -8.39
CA PRO A 234 -10.34 -25.32 -8.16
C PRO A 234 -11.59 -25.90 -7.47
N THR A 235 -12.61 -25.09 -7.16
CA THR A 235 -13.84 -25.56 -6.51
C THR A 235 -14.43 -26.75 -7.27
N GLY A 236 -14.72 -27.85 -6.56
CA GLY A 236 -15.21 -29.11 -7.15
C GLY A 236 -14.12 -30.15 -7.42
N LEU A 237 -12.83 -29.78 -7.30
CA LEU A 237 -11.71 -30.70 -7.27
C LEU A 237 -11.33 -31.06 -5.83
N THR A 238 -10.77 -32.25 -5.67
CA THR A 238 -10.06 -32.68 -4.46
C THR A 238 -8.70 -33.23 -4.87
N VAL A 239 -7.63 -32.63 -4.33
CA VAL A 239 -6.25 -33.04 -4.54
C VAL A 239 -5.72 -33.70 -3.28
N LYS A 240 -5.26 -34.94 -3.39
CA LYS A 240 -4.63 -35.70 -2.31
C LYS A 240 -3.14 -35.89 -2.58
N ALA A 241 -2.32 -35.63 -1.58
CA ALA A 241 -0.93 -36.06 -1.52
C ALA A 241 -0.89 -37.51 -1.04
N ASN A 242 -0.28 -38.40 -1.82
CA ASN A 242 -0.04 -39.79 -1.45
C ASN A 242 1.42 -39.93 -0.97
N TYR A 243 1.62 -40.68 0.10
CA TYR A 243 2.92 -40.86 0.74
C TYR A 243 3.45 -42.30 0.57
N ASP A 244 4.75 -42.48 0.78
CA ASP A 244 5.46 -43.76 0.69
C ASP A 244 4.97 -44.83 1.68
N ASP A 245 4.31 -44.42 2.76
CA ASP A 245 3.69 -45.28 3.77
C ASP A 245 2.24 -45.71 3.44
N GLU A 246 1.79 -45.49 2.20
CA GLU A 246 0.43 -45.72 1.69
C GLU A 246 -0.65 -44.80 2.29
N SER A 247 -0.29 -43.84 3.15
CA SER A 247 -1.24 -42.84 3.65
C SER A 247 -1.50 -41.73 2.63
N ASP A 248 -2.62 -41.02 2.80
CA ASP A 248 -2.96 -39.85 1.99
C ASP A 248 -3.44 -38.65 2.83
N LYS A 249 -3.37 -37.46 2.25
CA LYS A 249 -3.83 -36.21 2.86
C LYS A 249 -4.45 -35.27 1.83
N ASP A 250 -5.60 -34.67 2.14
CA ASP A 250 -6.17 -33.60 1.34
C ASP A 250 -5.29 -32.35 1.43
N VAL A 251 -4.81 -31.90 0.27
CA VAL A 251 -3.90 -30.77 0.11
C VAL A 251 -4.45 -29.74 -0.87
N THR A 252 -5.74 -29.81 -1.22
CA THR A 252 -6.37 -28.96 -2.23
C THR A 252 -6.08 -27.46 -2.01
N ASP A 253 -6.24 -26.97 -0.78
CA ASP A 253 -6.01 -25.57 -0.42
C ASP A 253 -4.52 -25.15 -0.41
N LYS A 254 -3.60 -26.11 -0.56
CA LYS A 254 -2.14 -25.90 -0.57
C LYS A 254 -1.53 -26.06 -1.95
N CYS A 255 -2.29 -26.51 -2.93
CA CYS A 255 -1.81 -26.69 -4.29
C CYS A 255 -1.67 -25.35 -5.01
N VAL A 256 -0.70 -25.29 -5.92
CA VAL A 256 -0.55 -24.21 -6.90
C VAL A 256 -1.13 -24.69 -8.23
N PHE A 257 -1.97 -23.87 -8.85
CA PHE A 257 -2.60 -24.16 -10.14
C PHE A 257 -2.02 -23.24 -11.21
N THR A 258 -1.48 -23.81 -12.28
CA THR A 258 -0.83 -23.04 -13.36
C THR A 258 -1.39 -23.42 -14.74
N PRO A 259 -1.48 -22.46 -15.69
CA PRO A 259 -1.05 -21.07 -15.59
C PRO A 259 -2.01 -20.19 -14.76
N SER A 260 -1.46 -19.18 -14.09
CA SER A 260 -2.22 -18.11 -13.43
C SER A 260 -1.48 -16.79 -13.62
N PRO A 261 -2.07 -15.78 -14.30
CA PRO A 261 -3.41 -15.79 -14.88
C PRO A 261 -3.54 -16.71 -16.10
N LEU A 262 -4.77 -17.09 -16.43
CA LEU A 262 -5.11 -17.88 -17.60
C LEU A 262 -4.95 -17.06 -18.89
N THR A 263 -4.43 -17.70 -19.94
CA THR A 263 -4.23 -17.08 -21.26
C THR A 263 -5.18 -17.67 -22.31
N LEU A 264 -5.36 -16.97 -23.44
CA LEU A 264 -6.25 -17.41 -24.52
C LEU A 264 -5.89 -18.82 -25.00
N GLY A 265 -6.89 -19.69 -25.13
CA GLY A 265 -6.69 -21.06 -25.58
C GLY A 265 -6.17 -22.03 -24.51
N THR A 266 -5.99 -21.60 -23.26
CA THR A 266 -5.70 -22.52 -22.15
C THR A 266 -6.86 -23.50 -21.97
N THR A 267 -6.57 -24.79 -22.02
CA THR A 267 -7.51 -25.89 -21.76
C THR A 267 -7.09 -26.76 -20.58
N ASP A 268 -5.80 -26.73 -20.25
CA ASP A 268 -5.15 -27.63 -19.31
C ASP A 268 -4.63 -26.86 -18.09
N ILE A 269 -4.66 -27.49 -16.92
CA ILE A 269 -4.15 -26.92 -15.67
C ILE A 269 -3.15 -27.88 -15.03
N LEU A 270 -1.96 -27.40 -14.73
CA LEU A 270 -0.96 -28.13 -13.97
C LEU A 270 -1.13 -27.81 -12.48
N VAL A 271 -1.42 -28.84 -11.71
CA VAL A 271 -1.49 -28.81 -10.25
C VAL A 271 -0.10 -29.16 -9.72
N SER A 272 0.46 -28.36 -8.81
CA SER A 272 1.69 -28.72 -8.09
C SER A 272 1.52 -28.61 -6.58
N TYR A 273 2.26 -29.45 -5.86
CA TYR A 273 2.33 -29.45 -4.40
C TYR A 273 3.76 -29.79 -3.97
N THR A 274 4.29 -29.02 -3.01
CA THR A 274 5.63 -29.21 -2.48
C THR A 274 5.58 -29.47 -0.97
N GLU A 275 6.21 -30.55 -0.52
CA GLU A 275 6.38 -30.89 0.89
C GLU A 275 7.82 -31.36 1.13
N GLU A 276 8.50 -30.78 2.12
CA GLU A 276 9.89 -31.11 2.48
C GLU A 276 10.88 -31.14 1.29
N GLU A 277 10.82 -30.12 0.42
CA GLU A 277 11.65 -29.96 -0.79
C GLU A 277 11.34 -30.92 -1.95
N ILE A 278 10.38 -31.84 -1.79
CA ILE A 278 9.88 -32.69 -2.87
C ILE A 278 8.66 -32.03 -3.50
N GLU A 279 8.68 -31.84 -4.83
CA GLU A 279 7.55 -31.30 -5.60
C GLU A 279 6.96 -32.39 -6.49
N GLU A 280 5.64 -32.58 -6.37
CA GLU A 280 4.87 -33.46 -7.24
C GLU A 280 3.83 -32.67 -8.04
N THR A 281 3.55 -33.15 -9.25
CA THR A 281 2.65 -32.45 -10.18
C THR A 281 1.62 -33.38 -10.80
N TYR A 282 0.46 -32.83 -11.18
CA TYR A 282 -0.61 -33.54 -11.87
C TYR A 282 -1.22 -32.64 -12.94
N LEU A 283 -1.30 -33.13 -14.19
CA LEU A 283 -1.87 -32.39 -15.31
C LEU A 283 -3.35 -32.73 -15.50
N LEU A 284 -4.21 -31.71 -15.40
CA LEU A 284 -5.62 -31.78 -15.72
C LEU A 284 -5.82 -31.34 -17.17
N GLU A 285 -6.07 -32.27 -18.09
CA GLU A 285 -6.21 -32.00 -19.52
C GLU A 285 -7.66 -31.67 -19.90
N ASN A 286 -7.85 -30.63 -20.73
CA ASN A 286 -9.13 -30.24 -21.33
C ASN A 286 -10.26 -30.00 -20.34
N ILE A 287 -9.96 -29.45 -19.16
CA ILE A 287 -10.94 -29.22 -18.10
C ILE A 287 -11.60 -27.83 -18.18
N ILE A 288 -11.02 -26.91 -18.94
CA ILE A 288 -11.51 -25.53 -19.06
C ILE A 288 -11.49 -25.01 -20.51
N SER A 289 -12.16 -23.88 -20.73
CA SER A 289 -12.09 -23.08 -21.94
C SER A 289 -11.87 -21.61 -21.59
N VAL A 290 -10.84 -20.98 -22.17
CA VAL A 290 -10.56 -19.55 -21.99
C VAL A 290 -10.83 -18.80 -23.28
N THR A 291 -11.73 -17.80 -23.21
CA THR A 291 -12.07 -16.94 -24.35
C THR A 291 -11.72 -15.47 -24.09
N GLU A 292 -11.57 -14.68 -25.14
CA GLU A 292 -11.42 -13.23 -25.06
C GLU A 292 -12.79 -12.55 -24.90
N ARG A 293 -12.81 -11.32 -24.37
CA ARG A 293 -13.99 -10.46 -24.34
C ARG A 293 -13.67 -9.14 -25.02
N HIS A 294 -14.63 -8.62 -25.77
CA HIS A 294 -14.54 -7.31 -26.40
C HIS A 294 -15.40 -6.33 -25.63
N LEU A 295 -14.83 -5.16 -25.33
CA LEU A 295 -15.60 -4.06 -24.76
C LEU A 295 -16.59 -3.57 -25.82
N GLU A 296 -17.87 -3.47 -25.47
CA GLU A 296 -18.91 -2.96 -26.39
C GLU A 296 -19.24 -1.49 -26.12
N SER A 297 -19.34 -1.12 -24.85
CA SER A 297 -19.73 0.23 -24.45
C SER A 297 -19.32 0.56 -23.01
N LEU A 298 -19.09 1.84 -22.76
CA LEU A 298 -18.98 2.40 -21.42
C LEU A 298 -20.32 3.00 -20.97
N GLN A 299 -20.59 2.93 -19.67
CA GLN A 299 -21.76 3.54 -19.07
C GLN A 299 -21.38 4.28 -17.78
N ILE A 300 -21.86 5.52 -17.67
CA ILE A 300 -21.80 6.28 -16.42
C ILE A 300 -22.95 5.81 -15.53
N THR A 301 -22.66 5.10 -14.45
CA THR A 301 -23.71 4.63 -13.51
C THR A 301 -23.88 5.56 -12.33
N THR A 302 -22.86 6.35 -12.02
CA THR A 302 -22.89 7.39 -10.99
C THR A 302 -22.21 8.63 -11.54
N ASN A 303 -22.93 9.75 -11.53
CA ASN A 303 -22.37 11.05 -11.91
C ASN A 303 -21.29 11.50 -10.91
N PRO A 304 -20.36 12.38 -11.31
CA PRO A 304 -19.43 13.03 -10.38
C PRO A 304 -20.18 13.83 -9.32
N ALA A 305 -19.51 14.07 -8.18
CA ALA A 305 -20.07 14.83 -7.07
C ALA A 305 -20.34 16.30 -7.41
N LYS A 306 -19.48 16.90 -8.25
CA LYS A 306 -19.65 18.26 -8.77
C LYS A 306 -20.25 18.19 -10.18
N MET A 307 -21.38 18.85 -10.37
CA MET A 307 -22.12 18.91 -11.65
C MET A 307 -22.32 20.34 -12.17
N ASN A 308 -22.03 21.33 -11.31
CA ASN A 308 -22.12 22.75 -11.61
C ASN A 308 -20.75 23.38 -11.38
N TYR A 309 -20.36 24.20 -12.34
CA TYR A 309 -19.04 24.81 -12.43
C TYR A 309 -19.18 26.28 -12.81
N PHE A 310 -18.12 27.05 -12.60
CA PHE A 310 -17.97 28.38 -13.17
C PHE A 310 -16.94 28.39 -14.30
N VAL A 311 -16.96 29.42 -15.14
CA VAL A 311 -15.88 29.66 -16.12
C VAL A 311 -14.54 29.72 -15.37
N GLY A 312 -13.52 29.05 -15.91
CA GLY A 312 -12.23 28.84 -15.24
C GLY A 312 -12.12 27.55 -14.42
N ASP A 313 -13.23 26.93 -14.02
CA ASP A 313 -13.16 25.62 -13.34
C ASP A 313 -12.74 24.51 -14.30
N SER A 314 -12.02 23.50 -13.78
CA SER A 314 -11.80 22.22 -14.47
C SER A 314 -12.79 21.14 -14.03
N PHE A 315 -13.06 20.18 -14.92
CA PHE A 315 -13.90 19.04 -14.59
C PHE A 315 -13.29 18.19 -13.46
N ASP A 316 -14.10 17.93 -12.44
CA ASP A 316 -13.73 17.09 -11.29
C ASP A 316 -14.45 15.73 -11.41
N PRO A 317 -13.75 14.64 -11.76
CA PRO A 317 -14.34 13.31 -11.89
C PRO A 317 -14.64 12.63 -10.54
N THR A 318 -14.36 13.27 -9.40
CA THR A 318 -14.50 12.67 -8.07
C THR A 318 -15.92 12.17 -7.82
N GLY A 319 -16.04 10.92 -7.38
CA GLY A 319 -17.31 10.25 -7.14
C GLY A 319 -17.96 9.64 -8.39
N MET A 320 -17.43 9.88 -9.60
CA MET A 320 -17.94 9.27 -10.83
C MET A 320 -17.63 7.77 -10.87
N VAL A 321 -18.62 6.97 -11.29
CA VAL A 321 -18.47 5.52 -11.48
C VAL A 321 -18.81 5.17 -12.91
N ILE A 322 -17.80 4.64 -13.61
CA ILE A 322 -17.92 4.09 -14.96
C ILE A 322 -17.96 2.58 -14.88
N LYS A 323 -18.84 1.99 -15.69
CA LYS A 323 -18.89 0.55 -15.88
C LYS A 323 -18.83 0.17 -17.35
N ALA A 324 -18.24 -0.98 -17.62
CA ALA A 324 -18.04 -1.54 -18.94
C ALA A 324 -19.03 -2.66 -19.21
N LYS A 325 -19.63 -2.64 -20.41
CA LYS A 325 -20.39 -3.75 -20.97
C LYS A 325 -19.52 -4.48 -21.99
N TYR A 326 -19.43 -5.79 -21.87
CA TYR A 326 -18.68 -6.67 -22.77
C TYR A 326 -19.62 -7.52 -23.61
N ASP A 327 -19.12 -8.04 -24.73
CA ASP A 327 -19.81 -8.98 -25.61
C ASP A 327 -20.21 -10.29 -24.91
N LEU A 328 -19.44 -10.73 -23.90
CA LEU A 328 -19.64 -11.96 -23.15
C LEU A 328 -19.50 -11.75 -21.63
N GLY A 329 -20.29 -12.50 -20.84
CA GLY A 329 -20.27 -12.49 -19.37
C GLY A 329 -21.30 -11.55 -18.72
N PRO A 330 -21.33 -11.42 -17.38
CA PRO A 330 -22.33 -10.62 -16.69
C PRO A 330 -22.23 -9.14 -17.08
N ASP A 331 -23.39 -8.49 -17.13
CA ASP A 331 -23.68 -7.40 -18.06
C ASP A 331 -22.89 -6.10 -17.83
N ILE A 332 -22.35 -5.85 -16.64
CA ILE A 332 -21.73 -4.55 -16.33
C ILE A 332 -20.71 -4.70 -15.17
N LYS A 333 -19.44 -4.32 -15.38
CA LYS A 333 -18.39 -4.31 -14.32
C LYS A 333 -17.75 -2.93 -14.17
N ASP A 334 -17.29 -2.61 -12.95
CA ASP A 334 -16.53 -1.37 -12.70
C ASP A 334 -15.33 -1.27 -13.63
N TYR A 335 -15.17 -0.11 -14.26
CA TYR A 335 -14.19 0.13 -15.31
C TYR A 335 -13.29 1.30 -14.95
N LYS A 336 -11.97 1.12 -15.11
CA LYS A 336 -10.94 2.12 -14.76
C LYS A 336 -10.00 2.46 -15.92
N GLY A 337 -10.05 1.71 -17.02
CA GLY A 337 -9.19 1.90 -18.19
C GLY A 337 -9.71 2.98 -19.14
N TYR A 338 -10.15 4.13 -18.61
CA TYR A 338 -10.70 5.22 -19.42
C TYR A 338 -9.92 6.52 -19.19
N ASP A 339 -10.01 7.41 -20.17
CA ASP A 339 -9.66 8.83 -20.04
C ASP A 339 -10.91 9.71 -20.17
N TYR A 340 -10.79 11.00 -19.86
CA TYR A 340 -11.86 11.97 -20.03
C TYR A 340 -11.35 13.29 -20.63
N SER A 341 -12.22 13.97 -21.36
CA SER A 341 -11.94 15.26 -22.00
C SER A 341 -13.18 16.18 -21.91
N PRO A 342 -13.00 17.52 -21.76
CA PRO A 342 -11.75 18.25 -21.67
C PRO A 342 -11.03 18.09 -20.32
N LYS A 343 -9.69 18.24 -20.33
CA LYS A 343 -8.85 18.36 -19.12
C LYS A 343 -8.66 19.80 -18.67
N SER A 344 -8.71 20.72 -19.63
CA SER A 344 -8.58 22.14 -19.40
C SER A 344 -9.81 22.71 -18.69
N ALA A 345 -9.60 23.87 -18.08
CA ALA A 345 -10.65 24.68 -17.51
C ALA A 345 -11.71 25.08 -18.55
N PHE A 346 -12.95 25.25 -18.12
CA PHE A 346 -14.04 25.64 -18.98
C PHE A 346 -13.90 27.11 -19.39
N ALA A 347 -13.67 27.35 -20.69
CA ALA A 347 -13.43 28.69 -21.24
C ALA A 347 -14.69 29.56 -21.44
N SER A 348 -15.90 29.03 -21.17
CA SER A 348 -17.15 29.79 -21.34
C SER A 348 -18.30 29.12 -20.60
N ALA A 349 -19.34 29.89 -20.27
CA ALA A 349 -20.55 29.33 -19.69
C ALA A 349 -21.34 28.43 -20.66
N GLY A 350 -22.39 27.81 -20.12
CA GLY A 350 -23.32 26.93 -20.80
C GLY A 350 -23.12 25.45 -20.47
N SER A 351 -23.93 24.61 -21.12
CA SER A 351 -23.80 23.16 -21.00
C SER A 351 -22.53 22.69 -21.71
N LYS A 352 -21.62 22.05 -20.97
CA LYS A 352 -20.40 21.44 -21.53
C LYS A 352 -20.53 19.93 -21.53
N THR A 353 -19.99 19.31 -22.58
CA THR A 353 -19.98 17.85 -22.70
C THR A 353 -18.62 17.32 -22.29
N ILE A 354 -18.63 16.43 -21.30
CA ILE A 354 -17.47 15.64 -20.91
C ILE A 354 -17.56 14.31 -21.65
N THR A 355 -16.51 13.97 -22.38
CA THR A 355 -16.38 12.71 -23.10
C THR A 355 -15.49 11.79 -22.30
N ILE A 356 -15.97 10.58 -22.01
CA ILE A 356 -15.23 9.51 -21.36
C ILE A 356 -14.92 8.48 -22.44
N THR A 357 -13.64 8.20 -22.66
CA THR A 357 -13.16 7.38 -23.77
C THR A 357 -12.31 6.23 -23.23
N ASP A 358 -12.47 5.04 -23.80
CA ASP A 358 -11.61 3.91 -23.48
C ASP A 358 -10.14 4.17 -23.86
N LEU A 359 -9.18 3.72 -23.05
CA LEU A 359 -7.75 3.94 -23.29
C LEU A 359 -7.17 3.06 -24.41
N VAL A 360 -7.85 1.97 -24.78
CA VAL A 360 -7.37 1.00 -25.77
C VAL A 360 -8.08 1.19 -27.11
N ASP A 361 -9.40 1.33 -27.08
CA ASP A 361 -10.25 1.57 -28.24
C ASP A 361 -11.00 2.90 -28.14
N ASN A 362 -10.38 3.96 -28.67
CA ASN A 362 -10.92 5.32 -28.65
C ASN A 362 -12.30 5.47 -29.34
N SER A 363 -12.79 4.46 -30.06
CA SER A 363 -14.15 4.48 -30.63
C SER A 363 -15.23 4.23 -29.57
N ILE A 364 -14.86 3.60 -28.46
CA ILE A 364 -15.76 3.30 -27.34
C ILE A 364 -15.74 4.48 -26.38
N SER A 365 -16.84 5.22 -26.36
CA SER A 365 -16.99 6.37 -25.47
C SER A 365 -18.42 6.51 -24.95
N THR A 366 -18.55 7.27 -23.87
CA THR A 366 -19.82 7.76 -23.34
C THR A 366 -19.66 9.23 -22.97
N THR A 367 -20.77 9.97 -22.88
CA THR A 367 -20.73 11.39 -22.53
C THR A 367 -21.60 11.72 -21.33
N LEU A 368 -21.27 12.84 -20.71
CA LEU A 368 -21.96 13.47 -19.58
C LEU A 368 -22.04 14.96 -19.88
N SER A 369 -23.15 15.60 -19.52
CA SER A 369 -23.25 17.07 -19.57
C SER A 369 -23.13 17.67 -18.18
N VAL A 370 -22.28 18.70 -18.06
CA VAL A 370 -22.14 19.54 -16.86
C VAL A 370 -22.58 20.96 -17.19
N LEU A 371 -23.00 21.71 -16.17
CA LEU A 371 -23.40 23.11 -16.35
C LEU A 371 -22.28 24.03 -15.89
N VAL A 372 -21.85 24.93 -16.78
CA VAL A 372 -20.89 25.99 -16.48
C VAL A 372 -21.63 27.32 -16.47
N SER A 373 -21.42 28.13 -15.44
CA SER A 373 -21.99 29.48 -15.33
C SER A 373 -20.89 30.53 -15.41
N GLU A 374 -21.22 31.74 -15.85
CA GLU A 374 -20.32 32.88 -15.65
C GLU A 374 -20.20 33.15 -14.15
N LEU A 375 -19.03 33.63 -13.72
CA LEU A 375 -18.91 34.16 -12.36
C LEU A 375 -19.82 35.38 -12.22
N PRO A 376 -20.54 35.51 -11.09
CA PRO A 376 -21.36 36.68 -10.87
C PRO A 376 -20.46 37.93 -10.87
N PRO A 377 -20.82 38.99 -11.61
CA PRO A 377 -20.03 40.21 -11.59
C PRO A 377 -20.07 40.80 -10.18
N ILE A 378 -18.91 41.22 -9.67
CA ILE A 378 -18.87 42.05 -8.47
C ILE A 378 -19.42 43.41 -8.90
N THR A 379 -20.54 43.83 -8.32
CA THR A 379 -21.19 45.11 -8.71
C THR A 379 -21.00 46.21 -7.66
N GLU A 380 -20.40 45.89 -6.53
CA GLU A 380 -20.29 46.79 -5.39
C GLU A 380 -19.08 46.47 -4.50
N LEU A 381 -18.60 47.46 -3.75
CA LEU A 381 -17.49 47.34 -2.80
C LEU A 381 -17.82 46.43 -1.61
N PHE A 382 -16.82 45.74 -1.06
CA PHE A 382 -16.99 44.89 0.12
C PHE A 382 -15.73 44.89 1.00
N PHE A 383 -15.87 44.48 2.26
CA PHE A 383 -14.76 44.24 3.16
C PHE A 383 -13.96 43.01 2.73
N SER A 384 -12.68 43.22 2.43
CA SER A 384 -11.75 42.15 2.07
C SER A 384 -10.87 41.70 3.24
N GLU A 385 -10.68 42.54 4.26
CA GLU A 385 -9.91 42.18 5.45
C GLU A 385 -10.37 42.93 6.71
N TYR A 386 -10.39 42.21 7.82
CA TYR A 386 -10.61 42.73 9.17
C TYR A 386 -9.45 42.29 10.05
N ILE A 387 -8.83 43.22 10.77
CA ILE A 387 -7.69 42.93 11.64
C ILE A 387 -8.02 43.39 13.04
N GLU A 388 -8.08 42.44 13.97
CA GLU A 388 -7.99 42.67 15.40
C GLU A 388 -6.72 41.98 15.92
N GLY A 389 -5.63 42.74 15.92
CA GLY A 389 -4.32 42.29 16.36
C GLY A 389 -3.98 42.73 17.79
N SER A 390 -2.71 42.59 18.16
CA SER A 390 -2.25 42.99 19.48
C SER A 390 -2.34 44.51 19.70
N SER A 391 -2.66 44.92 20.93
CA SER A 391 -2.74 46.33 21.33
C SER A 391 -3.73 47.13 20.45
N ASN A 392 -3.23 48.05 19.63
CA ASN A 392 -4.03 48.87 18.71
C ASN A 392 -3.78 48.49 17.24
N ASN A 393 -3.25 47.29 16.94
CA ASN A 393 -3.17 46.80 15.56
C ASN A 393 -4.57 46.44 15.05
N LYS A 394 -5.37 47.46 14.76
CA LYS A 394 -6.74 47.33 14.27
C LYS A 394 -6.86 47.97 12.90
N ALA A 395 -7.45 47.25 11.95
CA ALA A 395 -7.61 47.76 10.60
C ALA A 395 -8.78 47.12 9.85
N LEU A 396 -9.24 47.82 8.81
CA LEU A 396 -10.25 47.36 7.86
C LEU A 396 -9.73 47.59 6.45
N GLU A 397 -10.07 46.68 5.53
CA GLU A 397 -9.79 46.81 4.11
C GLU A 397 -11.08 46.68 3.30
N ILE A 398 -11.24 47.54 2.31
CA ILE A 398 -12.31 47.49 1.31
C ILE A 398 -11.69 47.16 -0.05
N TYR A 399 -12.26 46.21 -0.78
CA TYR A 399 -11.83 45.88 -2.14
C TYR A 399 -12.84 46.37 -3.19
N ASN A 400 -12.32 46.78 -4.35
CA ASN A 400 -13.09 47.15 -5.53
C ASN A 400 -12.84 46.17 -6.68
N GLY A 401 -13.75 45.21 -6.87
CA GLY A 401 -13.75 44.31 -8.03
C GLY A 401 -14.79 44.68 -9.10
N THR A 402 -15.29 45.93 -9.12
CA THR A 402 -16.48 46.29 -9.91
C THR A 402 -16.28 46.38 -11.43
N GLY A 403 -15.06 46.16 -11.91
CA GLY A 403 -14.65 46.37 -13.29
C GLY A 403 -14.37 47.84 -13.64
N SER A 404 -14.44 48.76 -12.68
CA SER A 404 -14.17 50.19 -12.89
C SER A 404 -13.75 50.91 -11.61
N ASP A 405 -13.18 52.12 -11.75
CA ASP A 405 -12.82 52.96 -10.61
C ASP A 405 -14.06 53.46 -9.86
N VAL A 406 -14.07 53.34 -8.53
CA VAL A 406 -15.19 53.75 -7.68
C VAL A 406 -14.83 54.97 -6.84
N ASN A 407 -15.69 55.99 -6.86
CA ASN A 407 -15.59 57.16 -5.99
C ASN A 407 -16.20 56.85 -4.60
N LEU A 408 -15.43 57.14 -3.54
CA LEU A 408 -15.79 56.81 -2.17
C LEU A 408 -16.67 57.86 -1.47
N SER A 409 -16.99 58.99 -2.09
CA SER A 409 -17.73 60.08 -1.43
C SER A 409 -19.11 59.70 -0.90
N ASP A 410 -19.73 58.68 -1.50
CA ASP A 410 -21.04 58.17 -1.08
C ASP A 410 -20.92 57.02 -0.07
N TYR A 411 -19.70 56.61 0.30
CA TYR A 411 -19.47 55.44 1.14
C TYR A 411 -19.12 55.83 2.58
N SER A 412 -19.55 54.99 3.52
CA SER A 412 -19.20 55.17 4.94
C SER A 412 -19.07 53.83 5.67
N ILE A 413 -18.21 53.80 6.69
CA ILE A 413 -18.10 52.70 7.65
C ILE A 413 -18.78 53.12 8.95
N LYS A 414 -19.54 52.22 9.55
CA LYS A 414 -20.22 52.44 10.84
C LYS A 414 -19.90 51.33 11.81
N LEU A 415 -19.50 51.71 13.03
CA LEU A 415 -19.21 50.79 14.12
C LEU A 415 -20.39 50.75 15.10
N PHE A 416 -20.92 49.55 15.35
CA PHE A 416 -22.00 49.28 16.27
C PHE A 416 -21.45 48.55 17.50
N ALA A 417 -21.12 49.34 18.52
CA ALA A 417 -20.44 48.82 19.69
C ALA A 417 -21.37 47.95 20.55
N ASN A 418 -20.90 46.77 20.99
CA ASN A 418 -21.49 45.97 22.06
C ASN A 418 -23.01 45.71 21.82
N GLY A 419 -23.35 45.29 20.60
CA GLY A 419 -24.70 44.91 20.20
C GLY A 419 -25.73 46.03 20.02
N VAL A 420 -25.33 47.30 19.93
CA VAL A 420 -26.29 48.39 19.61
C VAL A 420 -26.83 48.28 18.18
N SER A 421 -28.06 48.74 17.96
CA SER A 421 -28.71 48.74 16.63
C SER A 421 -28.57 50.07 15.88
N THR A 422 -28.08 51.12 16.54
CA THR A 422 -27.86 52.46 15.97
C THR A 422 -26.57 53.04 16.52
N THR A 423 -25.84 53.82 15.72
CA THR A 423 -24.54 54.38 16.11
C THR A 423 -24.35 55.81 15.61
N SER A 424 -23.59 56.60 16.37
CA SER A 424 -23.02 57.88 15.93
C SER A 424 -21.56 57.75 15.46
N THR A 425 -20.96 56.57 15.62
CA THR A 425 -19.59 56.28 15.20
C THR A 425 -19.58 55.97 13.71
N VAL A 426 -19.31 57.01 12.91
CA VAL A 426 -19.37 56.97 11.45
C VAL A 426 -18.10 57.57 10.86
N LEU A 427 -17.49 56.85 9.93
CA LEU A 427 -16.41 57.34 9.07
C LEU A 427 -16.95 57.52 7.65
N VAL A 428 -17.03 58.75 7.17
CA VAL A 428 -17.32 59.06 5.76
C VAL A 428 -16.03 58.91 4.97
N LEU A 429 -16.06 58.13 3.89
CA LEU A 429 -14.90 57.87 3.06
C LEU A 429 -14.73 58.96 1.99
N SER A 430 -13.54 59.04 1.40
CA SER A 430 -13.23 59.98 0.32
C SER A 430 -12.10 59.46 -0.56
N GLY A 431 -11.97 60.03 -1.76
CA GLY A 431 -11.05 59.56 -2.79
C GLY A 431 -11.69 58.57 -3.74
N SER A 432 -10.87 57.76 -4.40
CA SER A 432 -11.30 56.70 -5.30
C SER A 432 -10.49 55.43 -5.07
N ILE A 433 -11.09 54.28 -5.36
CA ILE A 433 -10.40 53.00 -5.44
C ILE A 433 -10.42 52.59 -6.91
N ASN A 434 -9.25 52.31 -7.48
CA ASN A 434 -9.20 51.77 -8.85
C ASN A 434 -9.83 50.37 -8.89
N ASN A 435 -10.19 49.90 -10.09
CA ASN A 435 -10.54 48.48 -10.22
C ASN A 435 -9.37 47.59 -9.74
N ASP A 436 -9.71 46.43 -9.16
CA ASP A 436 -8.78 45.44 -8.59
C ASP A 436 -7.83 45.99 -7.52
N SER A 437 -8.24 47.05 -6.83
CA SER A 437 -7.46 47.69 -5.78
C SER A 437 -8.20 47.71 -4.45
N THR A 438 -7.45 47.95 -3.38
CA THR A 438 -7.97 48.01 -2.01
C THR A 438 -7.86 49.42 -1.42
N TYR A 439 -8.69 49.70 -0.42
CA TYR A 439 -8.61 50.90 0.43
C TYR A 439 -8.53 50.50 1.89
N THR A 440 -7.40 50.83 2.52
CA THR A 440 -7.05 50.38 3.88
C THR A 440 -7.22 51.50 4.91
N ILE A 441 -7.90 51.17 6.01
CA ILE A 441 -8.15 52.04 7.15
C ILE A 441 -7.48 51.45 8.38
N VAL A 442 -6.49 52.16 8.94
CA VAL A 442 -5.67 51.64 10.05
C VAL A 442 -5.83 52.49 11.31
N ASN A 443 -5.83 51.87 12.48
CA ASN A 443 -5.89 52.59 13.75
C ASN A 443 -4.69 53.54 13.91
N THR A 444 -4.90 54.79 14.35
CA THR A 444 -3.84 55.79 14.52
C THR A 444 -2.73 55.36 15.49
N GLN A 445 -3.05 54.47 16.44
CA GLN A 445 -2.12 53.94 17.44
C GLN A 445 -1.55 52.57 17.07
N ALA A 446 -1.84 52.05 15.87
CA ALA A 446 -1.27 50.80 15.39
C ALA A 446 0.26 50.89 15.22
N SER A 447 0.90 49.72 15.13
CA SER A 447 2.31 49.59 14.79
C SER A 447 2.65 50.25 13.46
N ASN A 448 3.91 50.66 13.29
CA ASN A 448 4.35 51.28 12.03
C ASN A 448 4.26 50.31 10.84
N THR A 449 4.43 49.00 11.07
CA THR A 449 4.26 47.98 10.03
C THR A 449 2.88 48.05 9.39
N LEU A 450 1.82 48.14 10.20
CA LEU A 450 0.46 48.22 9.70
C LEU A 450 0.15 49.62 9.14
N LYS A 451 0.59 50.69 9.81
CA LYS A 451 0.37 52.07 9.33
C LYS A 451 1.04 52.38 7.99
N ASN A 452 2.16 51.75 7.67
CA ASN A 452 2.82 51.94 6.37
C ASN A 452 1.99 51.39 5.19
N LYS A 453 0.99 50.55 5.46
CA LYS A 453 0.04 50.02 4.47
C LYS A 453 -1.26 50.83 4.38
N ALA A 454 -1.40 51.89 5.18
CA ALA A 454 -2.65 52.64 5.32
C ALA A 454 -2.87 53.66 4.20
N ASN A 455 -4.04 53.66 3.57
CA ASN A 455 -4.50 54.82 2.79
C ASN A 455 -4.89 55.96 3.72
N ILE A 456 -5.55 55.64 4.85
CA ILE A 456 -5.89 56.59 5.90
C ILE A 456 -5.66 55.99 7.29
N THR A 457 -5.42 56.86 8.27
CA THR A 457 -5.43 56.48 9.69
C THR A 457 -6.61 57.12 10.41
N GLU A 458 -7.27 56.36 11.27
CA GLU A 458 -8.52 56.72 11.96
C GLU A 458 -8.55 56.04 13.35
N GLN A 459 -9.40 56.44 14.31
CA GLN A 459 -9.43 55.82 15.65
C GLN A 459 -10.83 55.43 16.16
N GLN A 460 -11.90 56.02 15.63
CA GLN A 460 -13.27 55.80 16.07
C GLN A 460 -13.85 54.49 15.52
N VAL A 461 -13.86 54.28 14.19
CA VAL A 461 -14.40 53.05 13.60
C VAL A 461 -13.43 51.89 13.71
N THR A 462 -12.12 52.15 13.85
CA THR A 462 -11.10 51.13 14.16
C THR A 462 -10.93 50.88 15.67
N GLY A 463 -11.89 51.35 16.47
CA GLY A 463 -11.93 51.15 17.91
C GLY A 463 -12.54 49.80 18.35
N PHE A 464 -13.01 48.97 17.41
CA PHE A 464 -13.72 47.72 17.66
C PHE A 464 -12.96 46.72 18.52
N ASN A 465 -13.66 45.83 19.26
CA ASN A 465 -13.04 44.82 20.11
C ASN A 465 -13.82 43.49 20.20
N GLY A 466 -13.77 42.66 19.16
CA GLY A 466 -14.31 41.30 19.18
C GLY A 466 -15.82 41.23 19.08
N ASP A 467 -16.56 42.01 19.87
CA ASP A 467 -18.02 41.99 20.05
C ASP A 467 -18.75 43.18 19.38
N ASP A 468 -18.06 43.96 18.55
CA ASP A 468 -18.63 45.09 17.80
C ASP A 468 -18.88 44.81 16.31
N ALA A 469 -20.07 45.15 15.82
CA ALA A 469 -20.42 44.92 14.42
C ALA A 469 -20.01 46.12 13.56
N ILE A 470 -19.57 45.86 12.33
CA ILE A 470 -19.04 46.88 11.42
C ILE A 470 -19.78 46.77 10.10
N GLY A 471 -20.44 47.85 9.68
CA GLY A 471 -21.17 47.91 8.42
C GLY A 471 -20.53 48.87 7.42
N LEU A 472 -20.43 48.45 6.17
CA LEU A 472 -20.12 49.29 5.01
C LEU A 472 -21.44 49.76 4.37
N TYR A 473 -21.55 51.06 4.13
CA TYR A 473 -22.76 51.69 3.61
C TYR A 473 -22.47 52.49 2.34
N LYS A 474 -23.44 52.52 1.43
CA LYS A 474 -23.54 53.46 0.30
C LYS A 474 -24.76 54.36 0.50
N GLY A 475 -24.51 55.63 0.77
CA GLY A 475 -25.51 56.56 1.30
C GLY A 475 -26.11 56.03 2.61
N SER A 476 -27.37 55.61 2.55
CA SER A 476 -28.09 55.03 3.71
C SER A 476 -28.23 53.51 3.66
N VAL A 477 -27.82 52.85 2.58
CA VAL A 477 -28.00 51.42 2.35
C VAL A 477 -26.79 50.66 2.89
N LEU A 478 -27.02 49.68 3.77
CA LEU A 478 -26.00 48.71 4.18
C LEU A 478 -25.69 47.80 2.99
N ILE A 479 -24.42 47.70 2.61
CA ILE A 479 -23.97 46.82 1.53
C ILE A 479 -23.22 45.62 2.07
N ASP A 480 -22.34 45.78 3.06
CA ASP A 480 -21.55 44.68 3.63
C ASP A 480 -21.41 44.77 5.15
N VAL A 481 -21.21 43.64 5.84
CA VAL A 481 -21.14 43.62 7.31
C VAL A 481 -20.19 42.56 7.87
N ILE A 482 -19.50 42.91 8.95
CA ILE A 482 -18.80 42.00 9.86
C ILE A 482 -19.53 42.01 11.20
N GLY A 483 -19.89 40.84 11.72
CA GLY A 483 -20.76 40.70 12.90
C GLY A 483 -22.24 40.91 12.61
N ILE A 484 -23.05 41.01 13.67
CA ILE A 484 -24.53 41.14 13.56
C ILE A 484 -24.98 42.41 14.27
N ILE A 485 -25.43 43.41 13.49
CA ILE A 485 -25.93 44.68 14.02
C ILE A 485 -27.12 44.43 14.96
N GLY A 486 -27.13 45.07 16.13
CA GLY A 486 -28.20 44.93 17.12
C GLY A 486 -28.13 43.66 17.99
N ASN A 487 -27.06 42.87 17.88
CA ASN A 487 -26.86 41.66 18.66
C ASN A 487 -25.48 41.66 19.32
N ASP A 488 -25.45 41.34 20.62
CA ASP A 488 -24.23 41.21 21.40
C ASP A 488 -23.82 39.73 21.49
N PRO A 489 -22.66 39.31 20.94
CA PRO A 489 -22.17 37.94 21.01
C PRO A 489 -21.46 37.61 22.34
N GLY A 490 -21.39 38.54 23.28
CA GLY A 490 -20.67 38.45 24.54
C GLY A 490 -19.26 39.01 24.44
N THR A 491 -18.31 38.26 23.87
CA THR A 491 -16.92 38.73 23.74
C THR A 491 -16.40 38.72 22.31
N GLN A 492 -16.96 37.86 21.46
CA GLN A 492 -16.51 37.65 20.09
C GLN A 492 -17.60 36.96 19.28
N TRP A 493 -17.70 37.20 17.98
CA TRP A 493 -18.38 36.27 17.10
C TRP A 493 -17.50 35.05 16.85
N THR A 494 -18.10 33.87 16.81
CA THR A 494 -17.45 32.62 16.39
C THR A 494 -18.28 31.91 15.32
N GLY A 495 -17.63 31.06 14.53
CA GLY A 495 -18.27 30.18 13.56
C GLY A 495 -17.25 29.42 12.72
N ASP A 496 -17.72 28.73 11.69
CA ASP A 496 -16.87 27.89 10.83
C ASP A 496 -16.38 28.70 9.62
N ALA A 497 -15.18 29.26 9.74
CA ALA A 497 -14.47 29.93 8.65
C ALA A 497 -14.04 28.91 7.58
N ALA A 498 -13.76 29.38 6.36
CA ALA A 498 -13.41 28.52 5.23
C ALA A 498 -12.18 27.62 5.49
N ASN A 499 -11.25 28.09 6.33
CA ASN A 499 -10.04 27.38 6.71
C ASN A 499 -10.06 26.80 8.15
N GLY A 500 -11.24 26.73 8.79
CA GLY A 500 -11.41 26.14 10.13
C GLY A 500 -12.19 27.03 11.12
N PRO A 501 -12.05 26.84 12.44
CA PRO A 501 -12.76 27.66 13.42
C PRO A 501 -12.38 29.14 13.33
N GLY A 502 -13.39 30.01 13.23
CA GLY A 502 -13.26 31.46 13.14
C GLY A 502 -13.59 32.19 14.44
N SER A 503 -12.93 33.35 14.64
CA SER A 503 -13.27 34.33 15.68
C SER A 503 -12.98 35.75 15.20
N THR A 504 -13.71 36.74 15.70
CA THR A 504 -13.40 38.17 15.51
C THR A 504 -12.40 38.71 16.55
N LEU A 505 -12.33 38.14 17.75
CA LEU A 505 -11.41 38.60 18.80
C LEU A 505 -9.99 38.07 18.56
N ASP A 506 -9.01 38.97 18.57
CA ASP A 506 -7.59 38.67 18.40
C ASP A 506 -7.29 37.82 17.14
N LYS A 507 -7.90 38.19 16.01
CA LYS A 507 -7.74 37.52 14.70
C LYS A 507 -7.63 38.49 13.54
N THR A 508 -7.02 37.99 12.46
CA THR A 508 -7.15 38.56 11.11
C THR A 508 -8.15 37.71 10.33
N LEU A 509 -9.20 38.33 9.82
CA LEU A 509 -10.15 37.71 8.89
C LEU A 509 -9.89 38.25 7.49
N VAL A 510 -9.64 37.37 6.53
CA VAL A 510 -9.44 37.71 5.12
C VAL A 510 -10.58 37.11 4.33
N ARG A 511 -11.27 37.91 3.51
CA ARG A 511 -12.34 37.42 2.64
C ARG A 511 -11.78 36.36 1.69
N THR A 512 -12.53 35.28 1.44
CA THR A 512 -12.06 34.25 0.50
C THR A 512 -11.99 34.81 -0.91
N SER A 513 -11.06 34.27 -1.67
CA SER A 513 -10.87 34.58 -3.08
C SER A 513 -12.08 34.19 -3.96
N THR A 514 -12.97 33.34 -3.43
CA THR A 514 -14.21 32.89 -4.08
C THR A 514 -15.46 33.69 -3.67
N THR A 515 -15.29 34.80 -2.94
CA THR A 515 -16.41 35.69 -2.57
C THR A 515 -16.54 36.81 -3.61
N PHE A 516 -17.66 36.80 -4.35
CA PHE A 516 -17.89 37.69 -5.49
C PHE A 516 -18.86 38.85 -5.16
N GLY A 517 -18.58 39.58 -4.08
CA GLY A 517 -19.31 40.79 -3.72
C GLY A 517 -19.68 40.92 -2.25
N PRO A 518 -20.39 42.00 -1.88
CA PRO A 518 -20.73 42.29 -0.49
C PRO A 518 -21.86 41.41 0.03
N ASN A 519 -21.89 41.19 1.35
CA ASN A 519 -22.93 40.43 2.02
C ASN A 519 -23.49 41.20 3.24
N THR A 520 -24.79 41.48 3.22
CA THR A 520 -25.47 42.15 4.35
C THR A 520 -25.70 41.25 5.56
N SER A 521 -25.29 39.98 5.48
CA SER A 521 -25.28 39.01 6.57
C SER A 521 -23.88 38.45 6.77
N PHE A 522 -23.36 38.47 8.00
CA PHE A 522 -22.03 37.96 8.28
C PHE A 522 -21.98 36.42 8.16
N THR A 523 -21.34 35.94 7.09
CA THR A 523 -21.30 34.52 6.72
C THR A 523 -19.88 33.98 6.82
N TRP A 524 -19.62 33.11 7.80
CA TRP A 524 -18.26 32.65 8.11
C TRP A 524 -17.54 31.93 6.96
N SER A 525 -18.25 31.19 6.12
CA SER A 525 -17.64 30.49 4.97
C SER A 525 -17.05 31.42 3.91
N GLU A 526 -17.34 32.72 3.98
CA GLU A 526 -16.76 33.76 3.11
C GLU A 526 -15.43 34.31 3.66
N TRP A 527 -14.96 33.84 4.81
CA TRP A 527 -13.77 34.33 5.48
C TRP A 527 -12.78 33.21 5.78
N ASN A 528 -11.50 33.47 5.59
CA ASN A 528 -10.39 32.75 6.18
C ASN A 528 -10.00 33.43 7.50
N CYS A 529 -9.77 32.65 8.55
CA CYS A 529 -9.35 33.13 9.86
C CYS A 529 -7.88 32.83 10.10
N TYR A 530 -7.09 33.86 10.43
CA TYR A 530 -5.67 33.78 10.73
C TYR A 530 -5.36 34.29 12.15
N PRO A 531 -4.20 33.95 12.73
CA PRO A 531 -3.76 34.51 14.01
C PRO A 531 -3.72 36.04 14.02
N ALA A 532 -3.88 36.65 15.19
CA ALA A 532 -3.63 38.08 15.43
C ALA A 532 -2.30 38.54 14.79
N ASP A 533 -2.28 39.79 14.34
CA ASP A 533 -1.13 40.44 13.69
C ASP A 533 -0.66 39.79 12.37
N THR A 534 -1.52 39.01 11.71
CA THR A 534 -1.27 38.57 10.33
C THR A 534 -1.55 39.74 9.40
N PHE A 535 -0.51 40.35 8.82
CA PHE A 535 -0.61 41.49 7.88
C PHE A 535 -0.23 41.12 6.44
N THR A 536 -0.02 39.84 6.17
CA THR A 536 0.50 39.33 4.89
C THR A 536 -0.41 39.70 3.73
N TYR A 537 -1.73 39.63 3.94
CA TYR A 537 -2.75 39.83 2.91
C TYR A 537 -3.14 41.31 2.77
N PHE A 538 -3.01 42.09 3.85
CA PHE A 538 -3.42 43.49 3.88
C PHE A 538 -2.71 44.38 2.86
N GLY A 539 -3.49 45.21 2.17
CA GLY A 539 -3.10 46.06 1.05
C GLY A 539 -3.37 45.43 -0.33
N SER A 540 -3.99 44.25 -0.39
CA SER A 540 -4.32 43.56 -1.64
C SER A 540 -5.39 42.50 -1.41
N HIS A 541 -6.31 42.35 -2.36
CA HIS A 541 -7.25 41.23 -2.34
C HIS A 541 -7.28 40.59 -3.71
N MET A 542 -7.13 39.26 -3.73
CA MET A 542 -7.25 38.49 -4.96
C MET A 542 -8.60 37.80 -4.97
N VAL A 543 -9.37 38.07 -6.01
CA VAL A 543 -10.50 37.22 -6.38
C VAL A 543 -9.94 36.13 -7.27
N GLU A 544 -10.02 34.90 -6.77
CA GLU A 544 -9.72 33.70 -7.55
C GLU A 544 -10.97 33.45 -8.38
N LEU A 545 -10.99 34.12 -9.53
CA LEU A 545 -11.55 33.50 -10.72
C LEU A 545 -10.84 32.15 -10.77
N GLY A 546 -11.56 31.02 -10.65
CA GLY A 546 -10.94 29.69 -10.56
C GLY A 546 -9.75 29.63 -11.52
N ALA A 547 -8.56 29.31 -10.98
CA ALA A 547 -7.23 29.55 -11.56
C ALA A 547 -7.25 29.91 -13.04
N PRO A 548 -6.62 31.05 -13.48
CA PRO A 548 -6.70 31.49 -14.86
C PRO A 548 -6.50 30.27 -15.74
N SER A 549 -7.47 30.02 -16.62
CA SER A 549 -7.44 28.79 -17.40
C SER A 549 -6.06 28.71 -18.07
N VAL A 550 -5.54 27.51 -18.28
CA VAL A 550 -4.32 27.30 -19.07
C VAL A 550 -4.33 28.15 -20.37
N ASN A 551 -5.53 28.43 -20.89
CA ASN A 551 -5.77 29.27 -22.04
C ASN A 551 -5.61 30.77 -21.76
N GLU A 552 -5.89 31.31 -20.58
CA GLU A 552 -5.80 32.75 -20.27
C GLU A 552 -4.36 33.25 -20.19
N GLU A 553 -3.45 32.48 -19.61
CA GLU A 553 -2.01 32.81 -19.61
C GLU A 553 -1.43 32.74 -21.02
N ALA A 554 -1.78 31.69 -21.78
CA ALA A 554 -1.39 31.55 -23.18
C ALA A 554 -2.01 32.65 -24.07
N ILE A 555 -3.28 33.02 -23.85
CA ILE A 555 -3.97 34.09 -24.57
C ILE A 555 -3.35 35.45 -24.22
N ALA A 556 -3.02 35.73 -22.95
CA ALA A 556 -2.37 36.98 -22.56
C ALA A 556 -0.99 37.13 -23.23
N TYR A 557 -0.19 36.06 -23.25
CA TYR A 557 1.07 36.05 -24.01
C TYR A 557 0.83 36.24 -25.51
N ALA A 558 -0.19 35.57 -26.07
CA ALA A 558 -0.53 35.69 -27.47
C ALA A 558 -0.96 37.10 -27.86
N GLU A 559 -1.78 37.76 -27.05
CA GLU A 559 -2.25 39.12 -27.27
C GLU A 559 -1.08 40.12 -27.17
N MET A 560 -0.24 40.01 -26.14
CA MET A 560 1.00 40.79 -26.01
C MET A 560 1.90 40.60 -27.24
N PHE A 561 2.16 39.34 -27.63
CA PHE A 561 2.98 39.02 -28.79
C PHE A 561 2.41 39.60 -30.09
N LEU A 562 1.09 39.53 -30.29
CA LEU A 562 0.43 40.06 -31.48
C LEU A 562 0.46 41.58 -31.54
N ASP A 563 0.27 42.26 -30.41
CA ASP A 563 0.27 43.73 -30.34
C ASP A 563 1.68 44.26 -30.58
N ASP A 564 2.67 43.77 -29.83
CA ASP A 564 4.05 44.27 -29.87
C ASP A 564 4.77 43.93 -31.19
N THR A 565 4.38 42.82 -31.85
CA THR A 565 4.93 42.49 -33.19
C THR A 565 4.21 43.18 -34.34
N ALA A 566 3.06 43.82 -34.12
CA ALA A 566 2.20 44.32 -35.19
C ALA A 566 2.92 45.31 -36.12
N ASP A 567 3.54 46.34 -35.54
CA ASP A 567 4.24 47.39 -36.30
C ASP A 567 5.44 46.84 -37.06
N SER A 568 6.25 45.99 -36.41
CA SER A 568 7.43 45.38 -37.03
C SER A 568 7.05 44.42 -38.15
N CYS A 569 5.95 43.68 -38.01
CA CYS A 569 5.41 42.80 -39.05
C CYS A 569 4.86 43.59 -40.24
N ALA A 570 4.08 44.65 -39.98
CA ALA A 570 3.55 45.54 -41.02
C ALA A 570 4.66 46.23 -41.81
N ALA A 571 5.72 46.67 -41.12
CA ALA A 571 6.90 47.27 -41.73
C ALA A 571 7.89 46.25 -42.34
N GLN A 572 7.68 44.95 -42.11
CA GLN A 572 8.61 43.87 -42.45
C GLN A 572 10.04 44.09 -41.93
N SER A 573 10.15 44.66 -40.72
CA SER A 573 11.40 45.13 -40.12
C SER A 573 12.06 44.04 -39.27
N LEU A 574 13.17 43.46 -39.76
CA LEU A 574 13.97 42.52 -38.97
C LEU A 574 14.56 43.20 -37.73
N SER A 575 15.14 44.40 -37.88
CA SER A 575 15.75 45.13 -36.76
C SER A 575 14.75 45.52 -35.67
N GLY A 576 13.47 45.71 -36.03
CA GLY A 576 12.39 45.96 -35.06
C GLY A 576 12.05 44.69 -34.27
N LEU A 577 11.97 43.54 -34.94
CA LEU A 577 11.77 42.25 -34.28
C LEU A 577 12.96 41.86 -33.40
N GLU A 578 14.20 42.02 -33.87
CA GLU A 578 15.42 41.73 -33.10
C GLU A 578 15.50 42.50 -31.78
N ALA A 579 14.91 43.70 -31.71
CA ALA A 579 14.92 44.54 -30.52
C ALA A 579 14.01 44.02 -29.39
N ILE A 580 12.97 43.24 -29.72
CA ILE A 580 11.93 42.76 -28.78
C ILE A 580 11.89 41.23 -28.65
N TRP A 581 12.55 40.50 -29.55
CA TRP A 581 12.46 39.03 -29.62
C TRP A 581 12.98 38.32 -28.36
N GLY A 582 13.99 38.91 -27.71
CA GLY A 582 14.53 38.40 -26.44
C GLY A 582 13.53 38.49 -25.29
N ASP A 583 12.75 39.56 -25.24
CA ASP A 583 11.76 39.79 -24.19
C ASP A 583 10.61 38.77 -24.31
N PHE A 584 10.15 38.48 -25.53
CA PHE A 584 9.17 37.40 -25.76
C PHE A 584 9.69 36.04 -25.33
N LYS A 585 10.97 35.76 -25.62
CA LYS A 585 11.61 34.51 -25.19
C LYS A 585 11.65 34.38 -23.67
N GLU A 586 12.06 35.44 -22.98
CA GLU A 586 12.10 35.47 -21.51
C GLU A 586 10.72 35.25 -20.90
N VAL A 587 9.69 35.96 -21.39
CA VAL A 587 8.31 35.75 -20.91
C VAL A 587 7.82 34.33 -21.21
N TYR A 588 8.12 33.79 -22.40
CA TYR A 588 7.70 32.43 -22.76
C TYR A 588 8.41 31.35 -21.94
N GLU A 589 9.71 31.47 -21.71
CA GLU A 589 10.50 30.43 -21.02
C GLU A 589 10.34 30.52 -19.50
N ASP A 590 10.46 31.73 -18.94
CA ASP A 590 10.61 31.95 -17.49
C ASP A 590 9.31 32.35 -16.79
N VAL A 591 8.31 32.84 -17.51
CA VAL A 591 7.04 33.32 -16.92
C VAL A 591 5.89 32.34 -17.20
N LEU A 592 5.79 31.81 -18.43
CA LEU A 592 4.69 30.91 -18.80
C LEU A 592 4.74 29.57 -18.05
N SER A 593 3.61 29.15 -17.49
CA SER A 593 3.42 27.81 -16.92
C SER A 593 3.64 26.69 -17.94
N ASP A 594 3.99 25.51 -17.44
CA ASP A 594 4.19 24.32 -18.26
C ASP A 594 2.90 23.93 -19.00
N GLU A 595 1.75 24.10 -18.34
CA GLU A 595 0.45 23.86 -18.94
C GLU A 595 0.17 24.84 -20.09
N ALA A 596 0.50 26.13 -19.95
CA ALA A 596 0.30 27.14 -21.00
C ALA A 596 1.18 26.87 -22.23
N LYS A 597 2.42 26.38 -22.01
CA LYS A 597 3.32 25.92 -23.07
C LYS A 597 2.73 24.71 -23.81
N ASP A 598 2.19 23.74 -23.08
CA ASP A 598 1.51 22.57 -23.66
C ASP A 598 0.23 22.95 -24.41
N TYR A 599 -0.45 24.02 -24.01
CA TYR A 599 -1.58 24.54 -24.76
C TYR A 599 -1.16 25.02 -26.15
N PHE A 600 -0.11 25.84 -26.26
CA PHE A 600 0.44 26.24 -27.57
C PHE A 600 0.88 25.04 -28.42
N ALA A 601 1.48 24.01 -27.80
CA ALA A 601 1.95 22.81 -28.51
C ALA A 601 0.80 21.98 -29.13
N ASN A 602 -0.40 22.06 -28.55
CA ASN A 602 -1.58 21.34 -29.02
C ASN A 602 -2.45 22.15 -30.00
N LEU A 603 -2.14 23.42 -30.24
CA LEU A 603 -2.86 24.26 -31.20
C LEU A 603 -2.40 24.04 -32.64
N THR A 604 -3.31 24.31 -33.57
CA THR A 604 -2.96 24.43 -35.00
C THR A 604 -2.84 25.91 -35.34
N PRO A 605 -1.74 26.37 -35.97
CA PRO A 605 -1.60 27.76 -36.39
C PRO A 605 -2.71 28.17 -37.37
N ASP A 606 -3.46 29.24 -37.06
CA ASP A 606 -4.55 29.75 -37.89
C ASP A 606 -4.65 31.29 -37.80
N GLU A 607 -4.56 31.99 -38.94
CA GLU A 607 -4.62 33.46 -39.01
C GLU A 607 -6.04 34.02 -38.74
N GLU A 608 -7.08 33.19 -38.90
CA GLU A 608 -8.47 33.54 -38.61
C GLU A 608 -8.99 32.93 -37.29
N GLY A 609 -8.10 32.22 -36.58
CA GLY A 609 -8.38 31.57 -35.30
C GLY A 609 -8.42 32.53 -34.11
N ASN A 610 -8.42 31.96 -32.91
CA ASN A 610 -8.32 32.73 -31.68
C ASN A 610 -6.92 33.38 -31.51
N ALA A 611 -6.75 34.26 -30.51
CA ALA A 611 -5.50 35.01 -30.32
C ALA A 611 -4.26 34.10 -30.27
N ALA A 612 -4.33 32.95 -29.58
CA ALA A 612 -3.22 32.01 -29.48
C ALA A 612 -2.91 31.30 -30.81
N GLU A 613 -3.94 30.88 -31.56
CA GLU A 613 -3.78 30.28 -32.91
C GLU A 613 -3.18 31.28 -33.90
N HIS A 614 -3.60 32.55 -33.83
CA HIS A 614 -3.07 33.63 -34.66
C HIS A 614 -1.63 33.97 -34.27
N ALA A 615 -1.34 34.12 -32.97
CA ALA A 615 0.01 34.34 -32.47
C ALA A 615 0.95 33.22 -32.93
N LEU A 616 0.49 31.98 -32.89
CA LEU A 616 1.22 30.81 -33.34
C LEU A 616 1.48 30.83 -34.87
N ALA A 617 0.49 31.21 -35.68
CA ALA A 617 0.65 31.42 -37.12
C ALA A 617 1.66 32.52 -37.44
N ARG A 618 1.58 33.65 -36.72
CA ARG A 618 2.51 34.77 -36.86
C ARG A 618 3.93 34.40 -36.41
N TYR A 619 4.07 33.69 -35.30
CA TYR A 619 5.35 33.20 -34.81
C TYR A 619 6.04 32.32 -35.86
N LEU A 620 5.32 31.31 -36.38
CA LEU A 620 5.81 30.43 -37.44
C LEU A 620 6.22 31.21 -38.69
N PHE A 621 5.43 32.21 -39.10
CA PHE A 621 5.78 33.08 -40.22
C PHE A 621 7.08 33.84 -39.96
N ILE A 622 7.24 34.44 -38.77
CA ILE A 622 8.42 35.24 -38.40
C ILE A 622 9.69 34.37 -38.42
N ILE A 623 9.71 33.24 -37.71
CA ILE A 623 10.91 32.37 -37.64
C ILE A 623 11.26 31.74 -39.00
N THR A 624 10.26 31.50 -39.85
CA THR A 624 10.47 30.98 -41.21
C THR A 624 11.07 32.04 -42.14
N LYS A 625 10.56 33.27 -42.07
CA LYS A 625 10.99 34.38 -42.90
C LYS A 625 12.35 34.93 -42.47
N TYR A 626 12.56 35.04 -41.17
CA TYR A 626 13.74 35.62 -40.54
C TYR A 626 14.51 34.55 -39.76
N LYS A 627 15.15 33.64 -40.50
CA LYS A 627 15.86 32.45 -39.97
C LYS A 627 16.99 32.75 -38.96
N THR A 628 17.35 34.02 -38.78
CA THR A 628 18.34 34.46 -37.79
C THR A 628 17.74 34.64 -36.40
N LEU A 629 16.42 34.76 -36.29
CA LEU A 629 15.72 34.82 -35.00
C LEU A 629 15.62 33.41 -34.41
N ASP A 630 15.80 33.32 -33.10
CA ASP A 630 15.77 32.06 -32.37
C ASP A 630 14.36 31.45 -32.37
N ASN A 631 14.29 30.13 -32.54
CA ASN A 631 13.06 29.35 -32.42
C ASN A 631 13.02 28.78 -31.00
N PHE A 632 12.33 29.48 -30.12
CA PHE A 632 12.32 29.23 -28.68
C PHE A 632 11.01 28.63 -28.16
N MET A 633 9.93 28.62 -28.95
CA MET A 633 8.65 28.06 -28.49
C MET A 633 8.72 26.53 -28.38
N VAL A 634 8.76 26.05 -27.15
CA VAL A 634 8.78 24.64 -26.75
C VAL A 634 7.54 24.26 -25.94
N ASP A 635 7.23 22.96 -25.88
CA ASP A 635 6.26 22.38 -24.94
C ASP A 635 6.86 22.20 -23.52
N SER A 636 6.09 21.68 -22.56
CA SER A 636 6.53 21.43 -21.18
C SER A 636 7.70 20.44 -21.07
N GLN A 637 7.94 19.64 -22.12
CA GLN A 637 9.02 18.67 -22.20
C GLN A 637 10.27 19.24 -22.90
N GLY A 638 10.24 20.53 -23.28
CA GLY A 638 11.32 21.21 -23.99
C GLY A 638 11.41 20.84 -25.47
N VAL A 639 10.36 20.24 -26.04
CA VAL A 639 10.30 19.90 -27.47
C VAL A 639 9.80 21.11 -28.25
N LEU A 640 10.52 21.49 -29.31
CA LEU A 640 10.11 22.61 -30.17
C LEU A 640 8.74 22.35 -30.80
N ILE A 641 7.84 23.34 -30.64
CA ILE A 641 6.50 23.32 -31.25
C ILE A 641 6.62 23.35 -32.77
N PHE A 642 7.61 24.07 -33.31
CA PHE A 642 7.92 24.08 -34.73
C PHE A 642 9.29 23.48 -35.03
N ASN A 643 9.30 22.48 -35.90
CA ASN A 643 10.53 21.99 -36.50
C ASN A 643 10.78 22.68 -37.84
N VAL A 644 11.54 23.79 -37.82
CA VAL A 644 11.90 24.55 -39.02
C VAL A 644 13.10 23.96 -39.79
N ASN A 645 13.64 22.82 -39.37
CA ASN A 645 14.72 22.12 -40.09
C ASN A 645 14.16 21.16 -41.16
N LEU A 646 13.60 21.72 -42.24
CA LEU A 646 13.65 21.07 -43.55
C LEU A 646 14.77 21.71 -44.37
N ALA A 647 15.89 21.00 -44.45
CA ALA A 647 17.06 21.38 -45.22
C ALA A 647 16.71 21.65 -46.69
N ASP A 648 17.30 22.72 -47.21
CA ASP A 648 17.69 22.99 -48.60
C ASP A 648 17.60 21.83 -49.61
N HIS A 649 16.38 21.48 -50.02
CA HIS A 649 16.13 20.68 -51.23
C HIS A 649 15.21 21.40 -52.20
N VAL A 650 15.58 22.64 -52.55
CA VAL A 650 15.23 23.23 -53.85
C VAL A 650 16.52 23.70 -54.50
N SER A 651 17.10 22.82 -55.32
CA SER A 651 18.04 23.27 -56.33
C SER A 651 17.30 24.21 -57.29
N THR A 652 18.00 25.25 -57.70
CA THR A 652 17.55 26.34 -58.55
C THR A 652 17.10 25.86 -59.94
N VAL A 653 15.85 25.42 -60.14
CA VAL A 653 15.18 25.40 -61.46
C VAL A 653 13.63 25.43 -61.33
N ASP A 654 12.98 26.30 -62.10
CA ASP A 654 11.53 26.60 -62.21
C ASP A 654 10.51 25.43 -62.15
N TYR A 655 9.51 25.56 -61.26
CA TYR A 655 8.10 25.03 -61.18
C TYR A 655 7.73 23.56 -61.56
N PRO A 656 6.61 22.99 -61.05
CA PRO A 656 5.81 23.27 -59.83
C PRO A 656 5.57 22.05 -58.91
N LYS A 657 5.35 22.34 -57.60
CA LYS A 657 4.63 21.57 -56.57
C LYS A 657 4.65 20.03 -56.63
N ILE A 658 5.48 19.42 -55.79
CA ILE A 658 5.29 18.07 -55.26
C ILE A 658 5.01 18.21 -53.77
N ILE A 659 3.77 17.95 -53.34
CA ILE A 659 3.44 17.74 -51.93
C ILE A 659 3.68 16.25 -51.67
N ALA A 660 4.69 15.93 -50.87
CA ALA A 660 4.86 14.59 -50.31
C ALA A 660 4.16 14.55 -48.96
N ILE A 661 2.97 13.94 -48.89
CA ILE A 661 2.36 13.55 -47.61
C ILE A 661 2.97 12.20 -47.24
N ILE A 662 3.87 12.19 -46.25
CA ILE A 662 4.32 10.95 -45.62
C ILE A 662 3.36 10.69 -44.47
N THR A 663 2.46 9.73 -44.64
CA THR A 663 1.69 9.16 -43.52
C THR A 663 2.46 7.97 -43.01
N VAL A 664 3.01 8.07 -41.79
CA VAL A 664 3.58 6.91 -41.09
C VAL A 664 2.44 6.22 -40.35
N LEU A 665 1.97 5.10 -40.89
CA LEU A 665 1.11 4.16 -40.17
C LEU A 665 2.00 3.04 -39.63
N LEU A 666 2.13 3.00 -38.31
CA LEU A 666 2.77 1.91 -37.57
C LEU A 666 1.84 0.69 -37.60
N SER A 667 1.99 -0.18 -38.58
CA SER A 667 1.81 -1.62 -38.37
C SER A 667 2.50 -2.43 -39.46
N LEU A 668 2.88 -3.64 -39.07
CA LEU A 668 3.82 -4.51 -39.74
C LEU A 668 3.42 -4.91 -41.18
N THR A 669 4.43 -4.87 -42.05
CA THR A 669 4.60 -5.57 -43.33
C THR A 669 3.91 -5.03 -44.62
N LEU A 670 4.78 -4.78 -45.61
CA LEU A 670 4.59 -4.40 -47.02
C LEU A 670 4.31 -2.92 -47.38
N VAL A 671 5.30 -2.31 -48.03
CA VAL A 671 5.17 -1.08 -48.81
C VAL A 671 4.95 -1.45 -50.29
N SER A 672 3.85 -0.98 -50.89
CA SER A 672 3.74 -0.86 -52.35
C SER A 672 3.09 0.47 -52.70
N GLY A 673 3.73 1.25 -53.58
CA GLY A 673 3.23 2.53 -54.07
C GLY A 673 2.89 2.46 -55.56
N THR A 674 1.73 2.97 -55.96
CA THR A 674 1.33 3.11 -57.37
C THR A 674 1.34 4.59 -57.76
N TYR A 675 1.84 4.91 -58.96
CA TYR A 675 1.87 6.27 -59.50
C TYR A 675 0.83 6.46 -60.61
N LEU A 676 0.14 7.59 -60.60
CA LEU A 676 -0.71 8.07 -61.69
C LEU A 676 -0.12 9.37 -62.26
N ILE A 677 0.26 9.36 -63.54
CA ILE A 677 0.80 10.51 -64.26
C ILE A 677 -0.28 11.05 -65.19
N VAL A 678 -0.66 12.32 -65.04
CA VAL A 678 -1.44 13.05 -66.04
C VAL A 678 -0.56 14.13 -66.67
N ARG A 679 -0.22 13.96 -67.96
CA ARG A 679 0.49 14.97 -68.76
C ARG A 679 -0.51 15.91 -69.43
N ARG A 680 -0.34 17.22 -69.30
CA ARG A 680 -0.88 18.21 -70.25
C ARG A 680 0.18 18.57 -71.28
N LYS A 681 -0.17 18.38 -72.56
CA LYS A 681 0.66 18.63 -73.73
C LYS A 681 0.40 20.06 -74.20
N HIS A 682 1.40 20.93 -74.27
CA HIS A 682 1.32 22.09 -75.16
C HIS A 682 2.62 22.38 -75.90
N LYS A 683 2.40 22.77 -77.15
CA LYS A 683 3.31 22.93 -78.28
C LYS A 683 4.18 24.18 -78.13
N TYR A 684 5.43 24.06 -78.57
CA TYR A 684 6.32 25.17 -78.88
C TYR A 684 5.77 26.03 -80.02
N ASN A 685 5.96 27.34 -79.90
CA ASN A 685 6.63 28.18 -80.90
C ASN A 685 7.47 29.22 -80.18
#